data_AF-A0A3D2V384-F1
#
_entry.id   AF-A0A3D2V384-F1
#
_cell.length_a   1.000
_cell.length_b   1.000
_cell.length_c   1.000
_cell.angle_alpha   90.00
_cell.angle_beta   90.00
_cell.angle_gamma   90.00
#
_symmetry.space_group_name_H-M   'P 1'
#
loop_
_entity.id
_entity.type
_entity.pdbx_description
1 polymer ?
#
loop_
_entity_poly.entity_id
_entity_poly.type
_entity_poly.pdbx_seq_one_letter_code
_entity_poly.pdbx_strand_id
1 'polypeptide(L)'
;MGPKGDYSVDWSVVFAQQESLLGSFAPIAKVCIGLGFIIFIHELGHFLVAKACGVKCEKFYIGFDVPIGRGRFKLPASLIKFQWGETEYGVGIIPLGGYVKMLGQDDNPNAAEEEAERIRVTQVNEETGEEEEVLDPRSYPAKSIPARMAIISAGVIMNMVSAIFLAAGAFVLGVNIQPTVVGSVRPGTNAWINNWQPGSQVIQLGEDGNENDYLRWTWDMKMAVVESALDGESLFVKRRLPDGTIVEDSVMPKLMDPDEIASAAIGIGMPTAARIPAGGGSSFAALQGEDVAKSLDSEYEILKVDDIEVVKDQLSDNGVGMGFHVKHLLNEKLDQTVTLTLAKVGEDGSTDSSQIKTIDLVPTMYRSTGIICEMGAIGAIQKGSIAQRLGMEEGDVITSINGESGLDPATLQQYLRRLAGQSLTITVMRGDAPVTFEVEELPTEICEQFIYTRDMVALESIGVAVELSNVIASVVPGSSAAAKGVKAGDLMTSASFVILDEFVSEVGESKTVSLGSSLNEGTYSDVVSLIHSGLVDTDAVAITVMRDKQSQEFSLSTTDSKTVFYPKRGINLMMLERFHAVDSWSAATAMGWAQVKYDMTRVVRTLRMLLTGKASVKNLGGPVTIFRVANNQAKDGWSKLLLFLCFISANLAILNVLPIPALDGGHLMFLSIEAVTRKPPSEYVQGIATMIGVLLLLGLMVFVIFNDVVRWMAG
;
A
#
# COMPACT_ATOMS: atom_id res chain seq x y z
N MET A 1 -18.17 -4.58 57.25
CA MET A 1 -18.33 -3.14 57.56
C MET A 1 -16.95 -2.50 57.48
N GLY A 2 -16.73 -1.71 56.43
CA GLY A 2 -15.57 -0.85 56.16
C GLY A 2 -16.05 0.22 55.16
N PRO A 3 -15.63 1.49 55.27
CA PRO A 3 -16.46 2.65 54.97
C PRO A 3 -16.51 3.02 53.48
N LYS A 4 -17.64 3.64 53.09
CA LYS A 4 -17.84 4.33 51.81
C LYS A 4 -16.79 5.43 51.64
N GLY A 5 -15.88 5.28 50.69
CA GLY A 5 -15.03 6.36 50.17
C GLY A 5 -15.65 6.90 48.89
N ASP A 6 -15.87 8.21 48.84
CA ASP A 6 -16.32 8.96 47.67
C ASP A 6 -15.40 8.71 46.47
N TYR A 7 -15.96 8.13 45.41
CA TYR A 7 -15.38 8.25 44.07
C TYR A 7 -15.92 9.53 43.47
N SER A 8 -15.30 10.68 43.74
CA SER A 8 -15.48 11.84 42.88
C SER A 8 -14.79 11.52 41.56
N VAL A 9 -15.57 11.11 40.57
CA VAL A 9 -15.09 11.03 39.18
C VAL A 9 -14.64 12.44 38.81
N ASP A 10 -13.34 12.63 38.63
CA ASP A 10 -12.81 13.86 38.07
C ASP A 10 -13.21 13.91 36.60
N TRP A 11 -14.35 14.54 36.33
CA TRP A 11 -14.90 14.68 34.98
C TRP A 11 -13.93 15.42 34.06
N SER A 12 -12.96 16.19 34.57
CA SER A 12 -11.96 16.86 33.73
C SER A 12 -11.06 15.87 32.99
N VAL A 13 -10.81 14.67 33.54
CA VAL A 13 -10.03 13.60 32.90
C VAL A 13 -10.85 12.87 31.83
N VAL A 14 -12.17 12.72 32.04
CA VAL A 14 -13.08 12.14 31.05
C VAL A 14 -13.29 13.09 29.85
N PHE A 15 -13.24 14.40 30.08
CA PHE A 15 -13.31 15.40 29.01
C PHE A 15 -11.97 15.71 28.34
N ALA A 16 -10.82 15.33 28.94
CA ALA A 16 -9.49 15.55 28.36
C ALA A 16 -9.10 14.53 27.28
N GLN A 17 -9.75 13.36 27.22
CA GLN A 17 -9.54 12.34 26.18
C GLN A 17 -10.63 12.30 25.11
N GLN A 18 -11.61 13.21 25.17
CA GLN A 18 -12.65 13.29 24.16
C GLN A 18 -12.19 14.30 23.10
N GLU A 19 -11.81 13.82 21.90
CA GLU A 19 -11.79 14.70 20.72
C GLU A 19 -13.08 15.53 20.76
N SER A 20 -12.96 16.87 20.70
CA SER A 20 -14.15 17.74 20.72
C SER A 20 -15.16 17.22 19.70
N LEU A 21 -16.47 17.29 19.99
CA LEU A 21 -17.51 16.87 19.04
C LEU A 21 -17.26 17.44 17.63
N LEU A 22 -16.73 18.67 17.53
CA LEU A 22 -16.31 19.32 16.29
C LEU A 22 -15.17 18.59 15.55
N GLY A 23 -14.20 18.01 16.26
CA GLY A 23 -13.11 17.21 15.71
C GLY A 23 -13.60 15.92 15.04
N SER A 24 -14.63 15.27 15.59
CA SER A 24 -15.23 14.07 14.98
C SER A 24 -16.13 14.38 13.78
N PHE A 25 -16.75 15.57 13.72
CA PHE A 25 -17.60 15.97 12.58
C PHE A 25 -16.84 16.58 11.40
N ALA A 26 -15.68 17.22 11.63
CA ALA A 26 -14.95 17.91 10.57
C ALA A 26 -14.53 16.98 9.40
N PRO A 27 -13.96 15.78 9.62
CA PRO A 27 -13.63 14.86 8.53
C PRO A 27 -14.87 14.43 7.74
N ILE A 28 -15.97 14.12 8.43
CA ILE A 28 -17.24 13.75 7.80
C ILE A 28 -17.75 14.87 6.91
N ALA A 29 -17.72 16.13 7.39
CA ALA A 29 -18.11 17.28 6.60
C ALA A 29 -17.23 17.44 5.35
N LYS A 30 -15.90 17.28 5.46
CA LYS A 30 -14.99 17.29 4.31
C LYS A 30 -15.36 16.21 3.29
N VAL A 31 -15.66 14.98 3.74
CA VAL A 31 -16.10 13.89 2.86
C VAL A 31 -17.40 14.23 2.14
N CYS A 32 -18.42 14.70 2.86
CA CYS A 32 -19.71 15.07 2.27
C CYS A 32 -19.56 16.19 1.23
N ILE A 33 -18.76 17.20 1.53
CA ILE A 33 -18.44 18.29 0.59
C ILE A 33 -17.70 17.74 -0.63
N GLY A 34 -16.69 16.89 -0.42
CA GLY A 34 -15.88 16.32 -1.50
C GLY A 34 -16.67 15.42 -2.44
N LEU A 35 -17.42 14.45 -1.91
CA LEU A 35 -18.25 13.55 -2.72
C LEU A 35 -19.40 14.31 -3.39
N GLY A 36 -20.05 15.23 -2.67
CA GLY A 36 -21.09 16.10 -3.23
C GLY A 36 -20.56 16.98 -4.37
N PHE A 37 -19.31 17.44 -4.27
CA PHE A 37 -18.66 18.22 -5.32
C PHE A 37 -18.44 17.42 -6.61
N ILE A 38 -17.96 16.17 -6.52
CA ILE A 38 -17.79 15.32 -7.72
C ILE A 38 -19.14 15.08 -8.41
N ILE A 39 -20.16 14.71 -7.63
CA ILE A 39 -21.53 14.51 -8.14
C ILE A 39 -22.02 15.79 -8.82
N PHE A 40 -21.88 16.94 -8.15
CA PHE A 40 -22.29 18.22 -8.69
C PHE A 40 -21.63 18.53 -10.03
N ILE A 41 -20.31 18.33 -10.15
CA ILE A 41 -19.58 18.62 -11.40
C ILE A 41 -20.01 17.69 -12.53
N HIS A 42 -20.29 16.42 -12.24
CA HIS A 42 -20.85 15.48 -13.20
C HIS A 42 -22.19 15.99 -13.77
N GLU A 43 -23.16 16.27 -12.89
CA GLU A 43 -24.48 16.78 -13.29
C GLU A 43 -24.38 18.13 -13.99
N LEU A 44 -23.47 18.99 -13.55
CA LEU A 44 -23.23 20.29 -14.16
C LEU A 44 -22.79 20.14 -15.62
N GLY A 45 -22.01 19.10 -15.95
CA GLY A 45 -21.63 18.80 -17.33
C GLY A 45 -22.85 18.59 -18.23
N HIS A 46 -23.73 17.66 -17.85
CA HIS A 46 -24.98 17.42 -18.58
C HIS A 46 -25.83 18.68 -18.68
N PHE A 47 -26.01 19.39 -17.57
CA PHE A 47 -26.84 20.59 -17.50
C PHE A 47 -26.35 21.71 -18.42
N LEU A 48 -25.07 22.04 -18.37
CA LEU A 48 -24.50 23.13 -19.16
C LEU A 48 -24.60 22.86 -20.66
N VAL A 49 -24.30 21.63 -21.09
CA VAL A 49 -24.38 21.26 -22.51
C VAL A 49 -25.83 21.14 -22.97
N ALA A 50 -26.74 20.62 -22.13
CA ALA A 50 -28.17 20.56 -22.43
C ALA A 50 -28.74 21.96 -22.68
N LYS A 51 -28.45 22.92 -21.77
CA LYS A 51 -28.87 24.32 -21.94
C LYS A 51 -28.24 24.97 -23.16
N ALA A 52 -26.96 24.71 -23.45
CA ALA A 52 -26.29 25.20 -24.66
C ALA A 52 -26.91 24.64 -25.96
N CYS A 53 -27.42 23.41 -25.94
CA CYS A 53 -28.18 22.81 -27.03
C CYS A 53 -29.65 23.24 -27.08
N GLY A 54 -30.08 24.14 -26.18
CA GLY A 54 -31.45 24.63 -26.09
C GLY A 54 -32.45 23.58 -25.57
N VAL A 55 -31.99 22.62 -24.77
CA VAL A 55 -32.87 21.69 -24.04
C VAL A 55 -33.36 22.35 -22.76
N LYS A 56 -34.66 22.20 -22.47
CA LYS A 56 -35.23 22.66 -21.20
C LYS A 56 -34.85 21.67 -20.09
N CYS A 57 -34.19 22.16 -19.04
CA CYS A 57 -33.92 21.39 -17.82
C CYS A 57 -34.88 21.84 -16.72
N GLU A 58 -35.67 20.92 -16.20
CA GLU A 58 -36.70 21.19 -15.19
C GLU A 58 -36.14 21.09 -13.77
N LYS A 59 -35.19 20.18 -13.52
CA LYS A 59 -34.56 19.99 -12.22
C LYS A 59 -33.05 19.83 -12.33
N PHE A 60 -32.34 20.33 -11.33
CA PHE A 60 -30.92 20.09 -11.08
C PHE A 60 -30.73 19.75 -9.61
N TYR A 61 -30.43 18.49 -9.29
CA TYR A 61 -30.39 18.02 -7.91
C TYR A 61 -29.09 17.29 -7.58
N ILE A 62 -28.56 17.58 -6.39
CA ILE A 62 -27.49 16.79 -5.76
C ILE A 62 -28.18 15.91 -4.70
N GLY A 63 -28.06 14.60 -4.84
CA GLY A 63 -28.84 13.63 -4.07
C GLY A 63 -30.24 13.42 -4.65
N PHE A 64 -30.85 12.27 -4.36
CA PHE A 64 -32.19 11.94 -4.84
C PHE A 64 -33.29 12.52 -3.93
N ASP A 65 -34.31 13.12 -4.54
CA ASP A 65 -35.48 13.71 -3.88
C ASP A 65 -36.63 12.69 -3.71
N VAL A 66 -36.33 11.52 -3.14
CA VAL A 66 -37.33 10.47 -2.92
C VAL A 66 -38.07 10.72 -1.60
N PRO A 67 -39.41 10.82 -1.60
CA PRO A 67 -40.19 10.96 -0.38
C PRO A 67 -40.13 9.64 0.42
N ILE A 68 -39.45 9.65 1.56
CA ILE A 68 -39.40 8.51 2.48
C ILE A 68 -40.48 8.69 3.55
N GLY A 69 -41.47 7.81 3.56
CA GLY A 69 -42.50 7.82 4.60
C GLY A 69 -43.19 6.47 4.77
N ARG A 70 -43.41 6.07 6.02
CA ARG A 70 -44.21 4.89 6.38
C ARG A 70 -45.22 5.31 7.45
N GLY A 71 -46.50 5.35 7.10
CA GLY A 71 -47.57 5.78 8.01
C GLY A 71 -47.53 7.28 8.34
N ARG A 72 -47.53 7.63 9.63
CA ARG A 72 -47.58 9.03 10.11
C ARG A 72 -46.27 9.81 10.02
N PHE A 73 -45.13 9.14 9.81
CA PHE A 73 -43.84 9.79 9.61
C PHE A 73 -43.57 9.97 8.12
N LYS A 74 -43.56 11.22 7.64
CA LYS A 74 -43.10 11.61 6.30
C LYS A 74 -41.87 12.49 6.45
N LEU A 75 -40.73 12.03 5.97
CA LEU A 75 -39.56 12.87 5.80
C LEU A 75 -39.73 13.75 4.55
N PRO A 76 -39.26 15.00 4.57
CA PRO A 76 -39.23 15.83 3.37
C PRO A 76 -38.34 15.17 2.31
N ALA A 77 -38.75 15.25 1.04
CA ALA A 77 -38.01 14.67 -0.08
C ALA A 77 -36.67 15.39 -0.34
N SER A 78 -36.59 16.68 -0.02
CA SER A 78 -35.37 17.48 -0.18
C SER A 78 -35.06 18.27 1.09
N LEU A 79 -33.76 18.50 1.32
CA LEU A 79 -33.25 19.30 2.43
C LEU A 79 -33.39 20.79 2.14
N ILE A 80 -33.05 21.20 0.92
CA ILE A 80 -33.13 22.59 0.43
C ILE A 80 -33.57 22.54 -1.03
N LYS A 81 -34.44 23.48 -1.43
CA LYS A 81 -34.79 23.71 -2.84
C LYS A 81 -35.12 25.17 -3.12
N PHE A 82 -34.81 25.63 -4.32
CA PHE A 82 -35.20 26.95 -4.81
C PHE A 82 -35.40 26.92 -6.33
N GLN A 83 -36.27 27.81 -6.82
CA GLN A 83 -36.52 27.96 -8.26
C GLN A 83 -35.67 29.12 -8.79
N TRP A 84 -34.92 28.88 -9.87
CA TRP A 84 -34.25 29.96 -10.60
C TRP A 84 -34.48 29.81 -12.11
N GLY A 85 -35.20 30.79 -12.67
CA GLY A 85 -35.74 30.69 -14.02
C GLY A 85 -36.72 29.51 -14.13
N GLU A 86 -36.50 28.66 -15.14
CA GLU A 86 -37.32 27.47 -15.42
C GLU A 86 -36.82 26.19 -14.73
N THR A 87 -35.71 26.26 -13.99
CA THR A 87 -35.08 25.08 -13.36
C THR A 87 -35.23 25.15 -11.84
N GLU A 88 -35.68 24.04 -11.23
CA GLU A 88 -35.67 23.83 -9.78
C GLU A 88 -34.30 23.26 -9.37
N TYR A 89 -33.63 23.94 -8.45
CA TYR A 89 -32.35 23.49 -7.88
C TYR A 89 -32.60 22.95 -6.47
N GLY A 90 -31.98 21.83 -6.11
CA GLY A 90 -32.16 21.26 -4.78
C GLY A 90 -31.11 20.27 -4.31
N VAL A 91 -31.19 19.95 -3.03
CA VAL A 91 -30.40 18.90 -2.37
C VAL A 91 -31.37 17.84 -1.84
N GLY A 92 -31.29 16.62 -2.38
CA GLY A 92 -32.12 15.49 -1.98
C GLY A 92 -31.76 14.93 -0.60
N ILE A 93 -32.67 14.16 0.01
CA ILE A 93 -32.42 13.52 1.31
C ILE A 93 -31.51 12.28 1.20
N ILE A 94 -31.44 11.65 0.02
CA ILE A 94 -30.58 10.50 -0.23
C ILE A 94 -29.28 10.98 -0.89
N PRO A 95 -28.12 10.92 -0.24
CA PRO A 95 -26.86 11.48 -0.75
C PRO A 95 -26.15 10.58 -1.78
N LEU A 96 -26.86 9.65 -2.42
CA LEU A 96 -26.30 8.62 -3.31
C LEU A 96 -26.49 8.97 -4.78
N GLY A 97 -25.84 10.03 -5.28
CA GLY A 97 -25.91 10.44 -6.69
C GLY A 97 -26.49 11.83 -6.88
N GLY A 98 -26.83 12.18 -8.11
CA GLY A 98 -27.47 13.43 -8.52
C GLY A 98 -28.26 13.18 -9.80
N TYR A 99 -29.00 14.18 -10.26
CA TYR A 99 -29.64 14.10 -11.58
C TYR A 99 -29.98 15.47 -12.17
N VAL A 100 -30.04 15.51 -13.50
CA VAL A 100 -30.61 16.62 -14.28
C VAL A 100 -31.84 16.13 -15.02
N LYS A 101 -33.03 16.59 -14.62
CA LYS A 101 -34.27 16.25 -15.36
C LYS A 101 -34.40 17.13 -16.59
N MET A 102 -34.17 16.55 -17.76
CA MET A 102 -34.36 17.19 -19.06
C MET A 102 -35.75 16.91 -19.59
N LEU A 103 -36.35 17.88 -20.27
CA LEU A 103 -37.66 17.71 -20.91
C LEU A 103 -37.58 16.58 -21.94
N GLY A 104 -38.43 15.56 -21.82
CA GLY A 104 -38.44 14.41 -22.73
C GLY A 104 -37.42 13.32 -22.41
N GLN A 105 -36.75 13.36 -21.25
CA GLN A 105 -35.88 12.29 -20.74
C GLN A 105 -36.27 11.99 -19.29
N ASP A 106 -36.98 10.88 -19.07
CA ASP A 106 -37.31 10.36 -17.73
C ASP A 106 -36.76 8.94 -17.60
N ASP A 107 -35.94 8.71 -16.56
CA ASP A 107 -35.31 7.41 -16.31
C ASP A 107 -36.28 6.42 -15.66
N ASN A 108 -37.50 6.85 -15.29
CA ASN A 108 -38.56 5.99 -14.78
C ASN A 108 -39.38 5.39 -15.94
N PRO A 109 -39.30 4.07 -16.20
CA PRO A 109 -40.01 3.43 -17.31
C PRO A 109 -41.53 3.56 -17.20
N ASN A 110 -42.06 3.70 -15.98
CA ASN A 110 -43.50 3.85 -15.76
C ASN A 110 -44.02 5.26 -16.09
N ALA A 111 -43.12 6.25 -16.21
CA ALA A 111 -43.46 7.63 -16.57
C ALA A 111 -43.06 7.98 -18.02
N ALA A 112 -42.39 7.05 -18.73
CA ALA A 112 -41.88 7.29 -20.07
C ALA A 112 -42.98 7.56 -21.10
N GLU A 113 -44.11 6.85 -21.03
CA GLU A 113 -45.25 7.09 -21.94
C GLU A 113 -45.90 8.47 -21.69
N GLU A 114 -46.11 8.85 -20.42
CA GLU A 114 -46.66 10.16 -20.05
C GLU A 114 -45.74 11.30 -20.48
N GLU A 115 -44.42 11.14 -20.29
CA GLU A 115 -43.44 12.13 -20.73
C GLU A 115 -43.35 12.21 -22.26
N ALA A 116 -43.48 11.08 -22.97
CA ALA A 116 -43.51 11.03 -24.43
C ALA A 116 -44.75 11.72 -25.02
N GLU A 117 -45.90 11.64 -24.35
CA GLU A 117 -47.08 12.43 -24.70
C GLU A 117 -46.87 13.92 -24.39
N ARG A 118 -46.28 14.24 -23.23
CA ARG A 118 -46.06 15.62 -22.78
C ARG A 118 -45.18 16.46 -23.70
N ILE A 119 -44.25 15.81 -24.41
CA ILE A 119 -43.36 16.49 -25.36
C ILE A 119 -43.94 16.62 -26.76
N ARG A 120 -45.11 16.04 -27.07
CA ARG A 120 -45.79 16.27 -28.35
C ARG A 120 -46.54 17.58 -28.27
N VAL A 121 -46.18 18.50 -29.16
CA VAL A 121 -46.82 19.80 -29.31
C VAL A 121 -47.48 19.88 -30.67
N THR A 122 -48.70 20.40 -30.71
CA THR A 122 -49.40 20.69 -31.96
C THR A 122 -48.77 21.93 -32.58
N GLN A 123 -48.16 21.76 -33.75
CA GLN A 123 -47.61 22.87 -34.53
C GLN A 123 -48.42 22.98 -35.83
N VAL A 124 -48.83 24.21 -36.17
CA VAL A 124 -49.48 24.48 -37.45
C VAL A 124 -48.40 24.57 -38.51
N ASN A 125 -48.48 23.70 -39.53
CA ASN A 125 -47.57 23.76 -40.66
C ASN A 125 -47.83 25.05 -41.46
N GLU A 126 -46.84 25.94 -41.53
CA GLU A 126 -46.98 27.26 -42.17
C GLU A 126 -47.26 27.17 -43.69
N GLU A 127 -46.94 26.05 -44.33
CA GLU A 127 -47.14 25.84 -45.77
C GLU A 127 -48.49 25.19 -46.10
N THR A 128 -48.99 24.28 -45.25
CA THR A 128 -50.23 23.52 -45.53
C THR A 128 -51.42 23.95 -44.67
N GLY A 129 -51.19 24.67 -43.57
CA GLY A 129 -52.21 25.07 -42.60
C GLY A 129 -52.77 23.93 -41.75
N GLU A 130 -52.19 22.72 -41.84
CA GLU A 130 -52.60 21.54 -41.08
C GLU A 130 -51.92 21.51 -39.70
N GLU A 131 -52.65 21.03 -38.69
CA GLU A 131 -52.11 20.77 -37.36
C GLU A 131 -51.33 19.45 -37.38
N GLU A 132 -50.03 19.52 -37.12
CA GLU A 132 -49.15 18.35 -37.04
C GLU A 132 -48.61 18.19 -35.61
N GLU A 133 -48.64 16.97 -35.07
CA GLU A 133 -48.00 16.66 -33.79
C GLU A 133 -46.50 16.48 -34.01
N VAL A 134 -45.71 17.41 -33.46
CA VAL A 134 -44.25 17.36 -33.51
C VAL A 134 -43.67 17.33 -32.10
N LEU A 135 -42.43 16.87 -31.96
CA LEU A 135 -41.73 16.92 -30.68
C LEU A 135 -41.38 18.38 -30.33
N ASP A 136 -41.55 18.77 -29.07
CA ASP A 136 -41.15 20.09 -28.56
C ASP A 136 -39.67 20.31 -28.94
N PRO A 137 -39.33 21.39 -29.70
CA PRO A 137 -37.96 21.67 -30.09
C PRO A 137 -36.99 21.83 -28.91
N ARG A 138 -37.50 22.08 -27.70
CA ARG A 138 -36.76 22.19 -26.44
C ARG A 138 -36.66 20.87 -25.67
N SER A 139 -37.27 19.79 -26.17
CA SER A 139 -37.12 18.45 -25.62
C SER A 139 -35.79 17.82 -26.04
N TYR A 140 -35.26 16.93 -25.19
CA TYR A 140 -34.05 16.16 -25.47
C TYR A 140 -34.19 15.27 -26.72
N PRO A 141 -35.29 14.49 -26.91
CA PRO A 141 -35.44 13.65 -28.09
C PRO A 141 -35.51 14.40 -29.42
N ALA A 142 -35.96 15.66 -29.43
CA ALA A 142 -36.00 16.50 -30.63
C ALA A 142 -34.61 16.96 -31.12
N LYS A 143 -33.56 16.81 -30.30
CA LYS A 143 -32.21 17.25 -30.67
C LYS A 143 -31.51 16.24 -31.58
N SER A 144 -30.60 16.73 -32.42
CA SER A 144 -29.76 15.88 -33.27
C SER A 144 -28.95 14.87 -32.44
N ILE A 145 -28.63 13.72 -33.04
CA ILE A 145 -27.82 12.68 -32.40
C ILE A 145 -26.49 13.22 -31.84
N PRO A 146 -25.70 14.03 -32.58
CA PRO A 146 -24.47 14.60 -32.02
C PRO A 146 -24.71 15.50 -30.81
N ALA A 147 -25.80 16.27 -30.80
CA ALA A 147 -26.15 17.11 -29.65
C ALA A 147 -26.51 16.25 -28.42
N ARG A 148 -27.32 15.20 -28.60
CA ARG A 148 -27.65 14.25 -27.53
C ARG A 148 -26.42 13.52 -27.01
N MET A 149 -25.56 13.04 -27.90
CA MET A 149 -24.27 12.41 -27.53
C MET A 149 -23.36 13.37 -26.77
N ALA A 150 -23.30 14.64 -27.17
CA ALA A 150 -22.51 15.66 -26.46
C ALA A 150 -23.06 15.92 -25.05
N ILE A 151 -24.38 16.00 -24.89
CA ILE A 151 -25.03 16.18 -23.58
C ILE A 151 -24.68 15.02 -22.64
N ILE A 152 -24.83 13.77 -23.09
CA ILE A 152 -24.54 12.59 -22.26
C ILE A 152 -23.03 12.44 -22.00
N SER A 153 -22.17 12.74 -22.97
CA SER A 153 -20.71 12.67 -22.77
C SER A 153 -20.18 13.76 -21.82
N ALA A 154 -20.93 14.86 -21.65
CA ALA A 154 -20.47 16.01 -20.88
C ALA A 154 -20.22 15.69 -19.40
N GLY A 155 -21.08 14.88 -18.77
CA GLY A 155 -20.87 14.47 -17.38
C GLY A 155 -19.59 13.65 -17.18
N VAL A 156 -19.32 12.70 -18.08
CA VAL A 156 -18.08 11.90 -18.10
C VAL A 156 -16.85 12.80 -18.28
N ILE A 157 -16.90 13.70 -19.27
CA ILE A 157 -15.80 14.62 -19.56
C ILE A 157 -15.54 15.53 -18.35
N MET A 158 -16.57 16.05 -17.69
CA MET A 158 -16.43 16.90 -16.51
C MET A 158 -15.85 16.16 -15.30
N ASN A 159 -16.12 14.86 -15.14
CA ASN A 159 -15.44 14.04 -14.14
C ASN A 159 -13.95 13.88 -14.43
N MET A 160 -13.57 13.73 -15.69
CA MET A 160 -12.16 13.69 -16.09
C MET A 160 -11.46 15.03 -15.80
N VAL A 161 -12.10 16.13 -16.19
CA VAL A 161 -11.58 17.49 -15.99
C VAL A 161 -11.43 17.80 -14.50
N SER A 162 -12.45 17.50 -13.69
CA SER A 162 -12.37 17.71 -12.24
C SER A 162 -11.32 16.84 -11.58
N ALA A 163 -11.11 15.59 -12.02
CA ALA A 163 -10.04 14.73 -11.49
C ALA A 163 -8.67 15.40 -11.65
N ILE A 164 -8.38 15.97 -12.82
CA ILE A 164 -7.13 16.70 -13.09
C ILE A 164 -6.98 17.88 -12.14
N PHE A 165 -8.02 18.69 -11.97
CA PHE A 165 -7.97 19.88 -11.11
C PHE A 165 -7.93 19.55 -9.61
N LEU A 166 -8.58 18.47 -9.18
CA LEU A 166 -8.52 17.97 -7.81
C LEU A 166 -7.09 17.54 -7.49
N ALA A 167 -6.46 16.74 -8.36
CA ALA A 167 -5.07 16.34 -8.20
C ALA A 167 -4.11 17.54 -8.28
N ALA A 168 -4.31 18.47 -9.22
CA ALA A 168 -3.53 19.70 -9.32
C ALA A 168 -3.63 20.52 -8.02
N GLY A 169 -4.84 20.70 -7.48
CA GLY A 169 -5.06 21.37 -6.20
C GLY A 169 -4.35 20.67 -5.05
N ALA A 170 -4.31 19.34 -5.04
CA ALA A 170 -3.55 18.58 -4.05
C ALA A 170 -2.05 18.87 -4.12
N PHE A 171 -1.46 18.91 -5.31
CA PHE A 171 -0.03 19.22 -5.48
C PHE A 171 0.31 20.69 -5.22
N VAL A 172 -0.63 21.63 -5.43
CA VAL A 172 -0.46 23.03 -5.01
C VAL A 172 -0.46 23.15 -3.49
N LEU A 173 -1.33 22.40 -2.80
CA LEU A 173 -1.34 22.33 -1.33
C LEU A 173 -0.14 21.57 -0.76
N GLY A 174 0.51 20.77 -1.59
CA GLY A 174 1.59 19.87 -1.23
C GLY A 174 1.11 18.53 -0.71
N VAL A 175 1.81 17.48 -1.12
CA VAL A 175 1.46 16.08 -0.84
C VAL A 175 2.66 15.38 -0.22
N ASN A 176 2.44 14.66 0.88
CA ASN A 176 3.43 13.71 1.38
C ASN A 176 3.50 12.49 0.44
N ILE A 177 4.65 12.31 -0.16
CA ILE A 177 4.96 11.15 -1.02
C ILE A 177 5.97 10.25 -0.32
N GLN A 178 5.91 8.96 -0.62
CA GLN A 178 7.00 8.05 -0.30
C GLN A 178 8.02 8.11 -1.44
N PRO A 179 9.24 8.61 -1.22
CA PRO A 179 10.21 8.75 -2.29
C PRO A 179 10.76 7.38 -2.70
N THR A 180 11.28 7.30 -3.91
CA THR A 180 11.94 6.09 -4.44
C THR A 180 13.39 5.96 -3.97
N VAL A 181 13.62 6.03 -2.66
CA VAL A 181 14.93 5.76 -2.06
C VAL A 181 15.01 4.29 -1.64
N VAL A 182 16.14 3.64 -1.93
CA VAL A 182 16.39 2.25 -1.53
C VAL A 182 16.55 2.22 0.00
N GLY A 183 15.57 1.67 0.72
CA GLY A 183 15.65 1.52 2.18
C GLY A 183 16.42 0.28 2.63
N SER A 184 16.36 -0.77 1.81
CA SER A 184 17.08 -2.01 2.01
C SER A 184 17.14 -2.82 0.72
N VAL A 185 18.00 -3.84 0.67
CA VAL A 185 18.16 -4.70 -0.50
C VAL A 185 18.10 -6.16 -0.07
N ARG A 186 17.21 -6.92 -0.71
CA ARG A 186 16.92 -8.30 -0.35
C ARG A 186 17.98 -9.24 -0.96
N PRO A 187 18.69 -10.05 -0.17
CA PRO A 187 19.73 -10.98 -0.65
C PRO A 187 19.27 -11.85 -1.81
N GLY A 188 20.16 -12.12 -2.76
CA GLY A 188 19.89 -12.99 -3.91
C GLY A 188 18.97 -12.41 -4.99
N THR A 189 18.42 -11.22 -4.79
CA THR A 189 17.59 -10.55 -5.80
C THR A 189 18.43 -9.78 -6.82
N ASN A 190 17.80 -9.35 -7.93
CA ASN A 190 18.50 -8.63 -8.98
C ASN A 190 19.08 -7.28 -8.52
N ALA A 191 18.41 -6.56 -7.61
CA ALA A 191 18.99 -5.37 -6.99
C ALA A 191 20.24 -5.71 -6.16
N TRP A 192 20.21 -6.82 -5.41
CA TRP A 192 21.36 -7.27 -4.60
C TRP A 192 22.54 -7.71 -5.48
N ILE A 193 22.28 -8.51 -6.52
CA ILE A 193 23.29 -8.96 -7.49
C ILE A 193 23.98 -7.76 -8.15
N ASN A 194 23.23 -6.70 -8.47
CA ASN A 194 23.79 -5.46 -9.05
C ASN A 194 24.37 -4.49 -8.00
N ASN A 195 24.58 -4.93 -6.76
CA ASN A 195 25.17 -4.13 -5.69
C ASN A 195 24.44 -2.80 -5.45
N TRP A 196 23.11 -2.82 -5.45
CA TRP A 196 22.33 -1.66 -5.06
C TRP A 196 22.56 -1.37 -3.56
N GLN A 197 22.81 -0.11 -3.23
CA GLN A 197 23.10 0.29 -1.85
C GLN A 197 21.89 0.99 -1.22
N PRO A 198 21.55 0.68 0.04
CA PRO A 198 20.62 1.49 0.82
C PRO A 198 21.03 2.98 0.83
N GLY A 199 20.05 3.86 0.78
CA GLY A 199 20.25 5.30 0.62
C GLY A 199 20.31 5.79 -0.82
N SER A 200 20.50 4.90 -1.81
CA SER A 200 20.46 5.29 -3.22
C SER A 200 19.06 5.77 -3.61
N GLN A 201 18.95 6.94 -4.23
CA GLN A 201 17.69 7.47 -4.75
C GLN A 201 17.52 7.09 -6.22
N VAL A 202 16.38 6.49 -6.56
CA VAL A 202 15.99 6.30 -7.96
C VAL A 202 15.45 7.63 -8.48
N ILE A 203 16.02 8.11 -9.58
CA ILE A 203 15.67 9.40 -10.17
C ILE A 203 15.09 9.25 -11.57
N GLN A 204 15.20 8.08 -12.20
CA GLN A 204 14.60 7.80 -13.51
C GLN A 204 14.16 6.34 -13.60
N LEU A 205 13.04 6.11 -14.28
CA LEU A 205 12.49 4.79 -14.60
C LEU A 205 12.22 4.73 -16.11
N GLY A 206 12.73 3.69 -16.77
CA GLY A 206 12.67 3.55 -18.23
C GLY A 206 13.69 4.40 -18.98
N GLU A 207 14.15 3.92 -20.14
CA GLU A 207 15.16 4.61 -20.96
C GLU A 207 14.67 5.98 -21.45
N ASP A 208 13.41 6.07 -21.86
CA ASP A 208 12.76 7.31 -22.30
C ASP A 208 12.24 8.20 -21.14
N GLY A 209 12.45 7.76 -19.89
CA GLY A 209 12.02 8.50 -18.71
C GLY A 209 12.80 9.80 -18.50
N ASN A 210 12.17 10.79 -17.87
CA ASN A 210 12.87 11.99 -17.42
C ASN A 210 13.37 11.82 -15.98
N GLU A 211 14.51 12.43 -15.66
CA GLU A 211 14.98 12.54 -14.28
C GLU A 211 13.97 13.34 -13.44
N ASN A 212 13.61 12.80 -12.27
CA ASN A 212 12.64 13.38 -11.35
C ASN A 212 12.98 12.97 -9.91
N ASP A 213 13.27 13.96 -9.08
CA ASP A 213 13.59 13.76 -7.67
C ASP A 213 12.37 13.34 -6.81
N TYR A 214 11.16 13.51 -7.32
CA TYR A 214 9.90 13.22 -6.62
C TYR A 214 9.19 11.97 -7.15
N LEU A 215 9.92 11.04 -7.78
CA LEU A 215 9.39 9.72 -8.10
C LEU A 215 8.87 9.02 -6.83
N ARG A 216 7.65 8.48 -6.92
CA ARG A 216 6.87 7.91 -5.83
C ARG A 216 7.02 6.39 -5.81
N TRP A 217 7.32 5.83 -4.64
CA TRP A 217 7.49 4.39 -4.45
C TRP A 217 6.25 3.59 -4.84
N THR A 218 5.11 3.99 -4.26
CA THR A 218 3.83 3.27 -4.39
C THR A 218 3.22 3.37 -5.79
N TRP A 219 3.69 4.33 -6.59
CA TRP A 219 3.19 4.58 -7.92
C TRP A 219 4.24 4.34 -9.00
N ASP A 220 5.18 5.27 -9.18
CA ASP A 220 6.09 5.27 -10.33
C ASP A 220 6.92 3.99 -10.35
N MET A 221 7.61 3.69 -9.23
CA MET A 221 8.45 2.50 -9.12
C MET A 221 7.63 1.21 -9.22
N LYS A 222 6.54 1.08 -8.43
CA LYS A 222 5.73 -0.14 -8.44
C LYS A 222 5.10 -0.40 -9.82
N MET A 223 4.64 0.64 -10.53
CA MET A 223 4.08 0.46 -11.86
C MET A 223 5.16 0.08 -12.86
N ALA A 224 6.29 0.79 -12.90
CA ALA A 224 7.38 0.47 -13.82
C ALA A 224 7.89 -0.96 -13.64
N VAL A 225 8.08 -1.42 -12.40
CA VAL A 225 8.46 -2.80 -12.09
C VAL A 225 7.44 -3.80 -12.62
N VAL A 226 6.16 -3.52 -12.42
CA VAL A 226 5.09 -4.46 -12.80
C VAL A 226 4.81 -4.45 -14.30
N GLU A 227 4.97 -3.31 -14.97
CA GLU A 227 4.87 -3.17 -16.43
C GLU A 227 6.03 -3.91 -17.10
N SER A 228 7.27 -3.68 -16.69
CA SER A 228 8.42 -4.45 -17.20
C SER A 228 8.27 -5.95 -16.92
N ALA A 229 7.69 -6.35 -15.79
CA ALA A 229 7.39 -7.76 -15.50
C ALA A 229 6.33 -8.35 -16.45
N LEU A 230 5.32 -7.58 -16.82
CA LEU A 230 4.27 -7.98 -17.76
C LEU A 230 4.82 -8.16 -19.17
N ASP A 231 5.72 -7.27 -19.57
CA ASP A 231 6.35 -7.28 -20.90
C ASP A 231 7.50 -8.30 -20.99
N GLY A 232 7.97 -8.81 -19.83
CA GLY A 232 9.11 -9.73 -19.77
C GLY A 232 10.44 -9.04 -20.09
N GLU A 233 10.52 -7.75 -19.82
CA GLU A 233 11.67 -6.89 -20.13
C GLU A 233 12.39 -6.45 -18.85
N SER A 234 13.66 -6.05 -19.01
CA SER A 234 14.41 -5.46 -17.91
C SER A 234 14.00 -3.99 -17.72
N LEU A 235 13.86 -3.58 -16.47
CA LEU A 235 13.57 -2.20 -16.11
C LEU A 235 14.89 -1.41 -16.07
N PHE A 236 15.03 -0.43 -16.97
CA PHE A 236 16.09 0.57 -16.86
C PHE A 236 15.83 1.51 -15.69
N VAL A 237 16.86 1.77 -14.89
CA VAL A 237 16.79 2.64 -13.72
C VAL A 237 18.05 3.50 -13.65
N LYS A 238 17.88 4.80 -13.42
CA LYS A 238 18.96 5.70 -13.04
C LYS A 238 18.88 6.01 -11.55
N ARG A 239 19.99 5.84 -10.83
CA ARG A 239 20.07 6.05 -9.39
C ARG A 239 21.17 7.04 -9.04
N ARG A 240 20.89 7.91 -8.08
CA ARG A 240 21.86 8.75 -7.38
C ARG A 240 22.26 8.04 -6.09
N LEU A 241 23.54 7.70 -5.95
CA LEU A 241 24.09 7.12 -4.73
C LEU A 241 24.18 8.17 -3.60
N PRO A 242 24.36 7.73 -2.34
CA PRO A 242 24.50 8.66 -1.21
C PRO A 242 25.64 9.68 -1.34
N ASP A 243 26.70 9.34 -2.09
CA ASP A 243 27.83 10.23 -2.40
C ASP A 243 27.56 11.20 -3.56
N GLY A 244 26.37 11.13 -4.17
CA GLY A 244 25.97 11.94 -5.32
C GLY A 244 26.33 11.34 -6.69
N THR A 245 27.06 10.22 -6.74
CA THR A 245 27.40 9.53 -7.98
C THR A 245 26.12 9.04 -8.67
N ILE A 246 26.05 9.14 -9.99
CA ILE A 246 24.92 8.62 -10.78
C ILE A 246 25.31 7.31 -11.44
N VAL A 247 24.49 6.29 -11.26
CA VAL A 247 24.65 4.96 -11.85
C VAL A 247 23.39 4.57 -12.60
N GLU A 248 23.58 3.92 -13.74
CA GLU A 248 22.54 3.36 -14.58
C GLU A 248 22.55 1.84 -14.44
N ASP A 249 21.37 1.27 -14.24
CA ASP A 249 21.15 -0.16 -14.06
C ASP A 249 20.04 -0.65 -14.97
N SER A 250 20.08 -1.93 -15.30
CA SER A 250 18.98 -2.65 -15.93
C SER A 250 18.66 -3.87 -15.07
N VAL A 251 17.47 -3.88 -14.48
CA VAL A 251 17.06 -4.90 -13.50
C VAL A 251 15.82 -5.64 -13.97
N MET A 252 15.91 -6.96 -14.04
CA MET A 252 14.77 -7.80 -14.40
C MET A 252 13.81 -7.93 -13.21
N PRO A 253 12.53 -7.59 -13.33
CA PRO A 253 11.55 -7.89 -12.29
C PRO A 253 11.34 -9.41 -12.15
N LYS A 254 11.11 -9.88 -10.91
CA LYS A 254 10.68 -11.26 -10.64
C LYS A 254 9.31 -11.26 -9.96
N LEU A 255 8.44 -12.19 -10.33
CA LEU A 255 7.18 -12.44 -9.64
C LEU A 255 7.46 -13.17 -8.33
N MET A 256 7.07 -12.57 -7.20
CA MET A 256 7.21 -13.22 -5.89
C MET A 256 6.15 -14.31 -5.67
N ASP A 257 5.00 -14.15 -6.32
CA ASP A 257 3.95 -15.14 -6.45
C ASP A 257 3.66 -15.31 -7.96
N PRO A 258 3.89 -16.51 -8.54
CA PRO A 258 3.66 -16.77 -9.96
C PRO A 258 2.23 -16.47 -10.44
N ASP A 259 1.25 -16.56 -9.55
CA ASP A 259 -0.16 -16.35 -9.86
C ASP A 259 -0.59 -14.88 -9.64
N GLU A 260 0.16 -14.11 -8.87
CA GLU A 260 -0.13 -12.71 -8.56
C GLU A 260 0.86 -11.73 -9.24
N ILE A 261 0.48 -11.17 -10.39
CA ILE A 261 1.33 -10.22 -11.11
C ILE A 261 1.63 -8.91 -10.35
N ALA A 262 0.83 -8.57 -9.34
CA ALA A 262 1.08 -7.42 -8.47
C ALA A 262 2.21 -7.67 -7.45
N SER A 263 2.70 -8.91 -7.36
CA SER A 263 3.82 -9.34 -6.54
C SER A 263 5.18 -9.10 -7.19
N ALA A 264 5.22 -8.60 -8.43
CA ALA A 264 6.46 -8.31 -9.13
C ALA A 264 7.35 -7.36 -8.31
N ALA A 265 8.62 -7.73 -8.15
CA ALA A 265 9.59 -6.96 -7.38
C ALA A 265 11.00 -7.09 -7.98
N ILE A 266 11.83 -6.08 -7.71
CA ILE A 266 13.27 -6.09 -8.02
C ILE A 266 14.14 -6.34 -6.77
N GLY A 267 13.51 -6.56 -5.61
CA GLY A 267 14.21 -6.90 -4.37
C GLY A 267 14.69 -5.73 -3.53
N ILE A 268 14.05 -4.57 -3.62
CA ILE A 268 14.32 -3.41 -2.76
C ILE A 268 13.20 -3.17 -1.74
N GLY A 269 13.56 -2.68 -0.57
CA GLY A 269 12.63 -2.27 0.49
C GLY A 269 12.42 -0.76 0.54
N MET A 270 11.26 -0.35 1.08
CA MET A 270 10.90 1.06 1.25
C MET A 270 11.87 1.79 2.20
N PRO A 271 12.12 3.09 1.96
CA PRO A 271 12.97 3.89 2.84
C PRO A 271 12.27 4.18 4.17
N THR A 272 13.08 4.22 5.23
CA THR A 272 12.63 4.62 6.57
C THR A 272 13.28 5.94 6.95
N ALA A 273 12.53 6.81 7.62
CA ALA A 273 13.07 7.97 8.31
C ALA A 273 13.81 7.52 9.58
N ALA A 274 14.74 8.34 10.08
CA ALA A 274 15.39 8.16 11.37
C ALA A 274 14.44 8.58 12.52
N ARG A 275 13.19 8.11 12.47
CA ARG A 275 12.15 8.46 13.43
C ARG A 275 11.60 7.21 14.10
N ILE A 276 11.44 7.32 15.41
CA ILE A 276 10.92 6.26 16.27
C ILE A 276 9.50 6.68 16.69
N PRO A 277 8.50 5.81 16.54
CA PRO A 277 7.15 6.11 17.00
C PRO A 277 7.08 6.14 18.54
N ALA A 278 5.97 6.68 19.08
CA ALA A 278 5.69 6.59 20.51
C ALA A 278 5.74 5.13 20.99
N GLY A 279 6.38 4.91 22.15
CA GLY A 279 6.62 3.59 22.72
C GLY A 279 7.72 2.77 22.02
N GLY A 280 8.27 3.23 20.88
CA GLY A 280 9.28 2.50 20.10
C GLY A 280 8.80 1.24 19.38
N GLY A 281 7.56 0.79 19.66
CA GLY A 281 6.99 -0.46 19.18
C GLY A 281 7.19 -1.62 20.17
N SER A 282 6.40 -2.68 19.97
CA SER A 282 6.36 -3.83 20.89
C SER A 282 7.69 -4.58 20.99
N SER A 283 8.37 -4.84 19.86
CA SER A 283 9.71 -5.44 19.86
C SER A 283 10.76 -4.57 20.55
N PHE A 284 10.61 -3.25 20.56
CA PHE A 284 11.54 -2.33 21.21
C PHE A 284 11.43 -2.44 22.73
N ALA A 285 10.21 -2.36 23.27
CA ALA A 285 9.95 -2.53 24.70
C ALA A 285 10.45 -3.89 25.22
N ALA A 286 10.22 -4.95 24.45
CA ALA A 286 10.60 -6.30 24.81
C ALA A 286 12.14 -6.49 24.87
N LEU A 287 12.90 -5.76 24.03
CA LEU A 287 14.35 -5.92 23.93
C LEU A 287 15.16 -4.89 24.72
N GLN A 288 14.64 -3.66 24.86
CA GLN A 288 15.32 -2.55 25.55
C GLN A 288 14.72 -2.23 26.92
N GLY A 289 13.58 -2.84 27.26
CA GLY A 289 12.89 -2.67 28.53
C GLY A 289 11.72 -1.67 28.45
N GLU A 290 10.66 -2.00 29.20
CA GLU A 290 9.43 -1.21 29.32
C GLU A 290 9.67 0.25 29.72
N ASP A 291 10.64 0.50 30.61
CA ASP A 291 10.94 1.87 31.08
C ASP A 291 11.55 2.73 29.96
N VAL A 292 12.42 2.15 29.13
CA VAL A 292 13.02 2.85 27.98
C VAL A 292 11.94 3.12 26.92
N ALA A 293 11.09 2.14 26.63
CA ALA A 293 9.97 2.30 25.71
C ALA A 293 8.98 3.37 26.17
N LYS A 294 8.54 3.33 27.44
CA LYS A 294 7.64 4.35 28.03
C LYS A 294 8.26 5.74 28.07
N SER A 295 9.59 5.83 28.07
CA SER A 295 10.26 7.11 27.95
C SER A 295 10.03 7.76 26.57
N LEU A 296 9.71 7.00 25.53
CA LEU A 296 9.31 7.52 24.22
C LEU A 296 7.82 7.87 24.24
N ASP A 297 7.46 8.96 24.90
CA ASP A 297 6.08 9.44 25.10
C ASP A 297 5.41 9.99 23.83
N SER A 298 6.19 10.19 22.76
CA SER A 298 5.76 10.73 21.48
C SER A 298 6.67 10.21 20.35
N GLU A 299 6.48 10.73 19.14
CA GLU A 299 7.44 10.56 18.05
C GLU A 299 8.75 11.32 18.35
N TYR A 300 9.88 10.67 18.05
CA TYR A 300 11.22 11.25 18.19
C TYR A 300 12.05 11.01 16.92
N GLU A 301 12.82 12.00 16.51
CA GLU A 301 13.85 11.87 15.47
C GLU A 301 15.22 11.61 16.10
N ILE A 302 15.94 10.64 15.55
CA ILE A 302 17.33 10.32 15.90
C ILE A 302 18.24 11.31 15.17
N LEU A 303 18.85 12.20 15.93
CA LEU A 303 19.80 13.19 15.42
C LEU A 303 21.22 12.62 15.36
N LYS A 304 21.60 11.83 16.37
CA LYS A 304 22.94 11.24 16.47
C LYS A 304 22.89 9.81 16.99
N VAL A 305 23.86 9.02 16.53
CA VAL A 305 24.21 7.71 17.09
C VAL A 305 25.63 7.85 17.63
N ASP A 306 25.75 7.80 18.96
CA ASP A 306 26.90 8.30 19.71
C ASP A 306 27.27 9.73 19.29
N ASP A 307 28.48 9.95 18.78
CA ASP A 307 28.97 11.25 18.33
C ASP A 307 28.74 11.52 16.84
N ILE A 308 28.14 10.58 16.10
CA ILE A 308 27.98 10.65 14.64
C ILE A 308 26.58 11.19 14.29
N GLU A 309 26.53 12.24 13.48
CA GLU A 309 25.29 12.82 12.98
C GLU A 309 24.61 11.95 11.93
N VAL A 310 23.29 11.80 12.05
CA VAL A 310 22.51 11.04 11.08
C VAL A 310 22.40 11.85 9.78
N VAL A 311 22.88 11.28 8.67
CA VAL A 311 22.70 11.82 7.31
C VAL A 311 21.22 12.12 7.05
N LYS A 312 20.95 13.32 6.53
CA LYS A 312 19.61 13.84 6.28
C LYS A 312 19.21 13.67 4.82
N ASP A 313 17.91 13.49 4.57
CA ASP A 313 17.34 13.61 3.22
C ASP A 313 17.38 15.07 2.77
N GLN A 314 18.27 15.39 1.82
CA GLN A 314 18.48 16.75 1.32
C GLN A 314 17.25 17.35 0.61
N LEU A 315 16.31 16.50 0.19
CA LEU A 315 15.10 16.89 -0.53
C LEU A 315 13.85 16.95 0.36
N SER A 316 13.98 16.67 1.66
CA SER A 316 12.89 16.82 2.62
C SER A 316 12.92 18.23 3.22
N ASP A 317 11.75 18.88 3.31
CA ASP A 317 11.62 20.28 3.76
C ASP A 317 12.22 20.57 5.15
N ASN A 318 12.44 19.55 5.98
CA ASN A 318 13.02 19.65 7.32
C ASN A 318 14.36 18.90 7.49
N GLY A 319 14.90 18.30 6.42
CA GLY A 319 16.11 17.49 6.48
C GLY A 319 15.96 16.33 7.48
N VAL A 320 14.97 15.46 7.26
CA VAL A 320 14.71 14.30 8.11
C VAL A 320 15.88 13.32 8.00
N GLY A 321 16.38 12.82 9.14
CA GLY A 321 17.43 11.81 9.17
C GLY A 321 17.04 10.55 8.40
N MET A 322 18.02 9.90 7.79
CA MET A 322 17.83 8.70 6.97
C MET A 322 17.97 7.44 7.83
N GLY A 323 16.92 6.65 7.91
CA GLY A 323 16.89 5.45 8.75
C GLY A 323 17.86 4.35 8.32
N PHE A 324 18.28 4.29 7.04
CA PHE A 324 19.33 3.36 6.62
C PHE A 324 20.67 3.69 7.29
N HIS A 325 20.98 4.97 7.50
CA HIS A 325 22.21 5.40 8.13
C HIS A 325 22.22 5.04 9.63
N VAL A 326 21.08 5.21 10.31
CA VAL A 326 20.93 4.72 11.69
C VAL A 326 21.20 3.22 11.78
N LYS A 327 20.60 2.41 10.88
CA LYS A 327 20.83 0.96 10.83
C LYS A 327 22.31 0.64 10.60
N HIS A 328 22.96 1.36 9.70
CA HIS A 328 24.39 1.20 9.43
C HIS A 328 25.26 1.47 10.67
N LEU A 329 25.04 2.60 11.36
CA LEU A 329 25.80 2.95 12.57
C LEU A 329 25.58 1.96 13.73
N LEU A 330 24.36 1.43 13.87
CA LEU A 330 24.08 0.37 14.85
C LEU A 330 24.75 -0.95 14.48
N ASN A 331 24.78 -1.28 13.19
CA ASN A 331 25.48 -2.45 12.68
C ASN A 331 26.98 -2.34 12.98
N GLU A 332 27.61 -1.17 12.93
CA GLU A 332 29.04 -1.04 13.26
C GLU A 332 29.37 -1.42 14.71
N LYS A 333 28.43 -1.28 15.66
CA LYS A 333 28.70 -1.40 17.10
C LYS A 333 27.91 -2.50 17.82
N LEU A 334 27.62 -3.63 17.16
CA LEU A 334 26.68 -4.65 17.65
C LEU A 334 26.83 -5.13 19.10
N ASP A 335 28.06 -5.26 19.58
CA ASP A 335 28.41 -5.78 20.89
C ASP A 335 28.61 -4.68 21.95
N GLN A 336 28.41 -3.42 21.57
CA GLN A 336 28.61 -2.25 22.41
C GLN A 336 27.30 -1.49 22.64
N THR A 337 27.13 -0.94 23.84
CA THR A 337 26.05 0.02 24.10
C THR A 337 26.25 1.25 23.22
N VAL A 338 25.16 1.73 22.64
CA VAL A 338 25.14 2.90 21.75
C VAL A 338 24.16 3.93 22.31
N THR A 339 24.59 5.18 22.41
CA THR A 339 23.74 6.28 22.88
C THR A 339 23.07 6.97 21.70
N LEU A 340 21.74 7.02 21.68
CA LEU A 340 21.00 7.83 20.71
C LEU A 340 20.73 9.22 21.27
N THR A 341 21.00 10.24 20.46
CA THR A 341 20.52 11.60 20.73
C THR A 341 19.25 11.83 19.91
N LEU A 342 18.15 12.09 20.59
CA LEU A 342 16.80 12.20 20.05
C LEU A 342 16.27 13.63 20.20
N ALA A 343 15.46 14.08 19.25
CA ALA A 343 14.67 15.30 19.37
C ALA A 343 13.18 14.99 19.18
N LYS A 344 12.32 15.61 19.99
CA LYS A 344 10.87 15.41 19.90
C LYS A 344 10.35 15.92 18.55
N VAL A 345 9.41 15.20 17.95
CA VAL A 345 8.74 15.65 16.71
C VAL A 345 7.40 16.30 17.07
N GLY A 346 7.17 17.50 16.56
CA GLY A 346 5.92 18.25 16.74
C GLY A 346 4.76 17.69 15.91
N GLU A 347 3.54 18.16 16.19
CA GLU A 347 2.32 17.73 15.45
C GLU A 347 2.36 18.09 13.95
N ASP A 348 3.12 19.12 13.60
CA ASP A 348 3.37 19.53 12.20
C ASP A 348 4.48 18.71 11.52
N GLY A 349 5.04 17.72 12.23
CA GLY A 349 6.13 16.88 11.76
C GLY A 349 7.51 17.57 11.79
N SER A 350 7.63 18.75 12.40
CA SER A 350 8.92 19.44 12.57
C SER A 350 9.70 18.90 13.76
N THR A 351 11.03 18.99 13.69
CA THR A 351 11.94 18.44 14.70
C THR A 351 12.29 19.52 15.72
N ASP A 352 11.78 19.37 16.96
CA ASP A 352 12.02 20.32 18.04
C ASP A 352 13.39 20.08 18.68
N SER A 353 14.40 20.78 18.15
CA SER A 353 15.78 20.72 18.64
C SER A 353 15.97 21.30 20.05
N SER A 354 14.94 21.90 20.66
CA SER A 354 14.99 22.34 22.06
C SER A 354 14.63 21.21 23.04
N GLN A 355 13.94 20.18 22.57
CA GLN A 355 13.50 19.02 23.37
C GLN A 355 14.36 17.80 23.04
N ILE A 356 15.61 17.83 23.50
CA ILE A 356 16.57 16.76 23.29
C ILE A 356 16.49 15.74 24.42
N LYS A 357 16.58 14.47 24.04
CA LYS A 357 16.64 13.33 24.95
C LYS A 357 17.76 12.39 24.53
N THR A 358 18.35 11.68 25.48
CA THR A 358 19.31 10.60 25.18
C THR A 358 18.78 9.27 25.70
N ILE A 359 18.96 8.21 24.91
CA ILE A 359 18.67 6.84 25.34
C ILE A 359 19.87 5.95 25.04
N ASP A 360 20.21 5.08 25.97
CA ASP A 360 21.26 4.08 25.77
C ASP A 360 20.63 2.78 25.29
N LEU A 361 21.08 2.30 24.13
CA LEU A 361 20.65 1.04 23.56
C LEU A 361 21.68 -0.03 23.86
N VAL A 362 21.29 -0.98 24.72
CA VAL A 362 22.13 -2.11 25.06
C VAL A 362 22.20 -3.11 23.90
N PRO A 363 23.33 -3.81 23.73
CA PRO A 363 23.44 -4.92 22.78
C PRO A 363 22.35 -5.95 23.03
N THR A 364 21.66 -6.36 21.97
CA THR A 364 20.68 -7.44 22.03
C THR A 364 21.33 -8.71 21.51
N MET A 365 21.30 -9.81 22.26
CA MET A 365 21.85 -11.09 21.79
C MET A 365 20.90 -11.80 20.82
N TYR A 366 21.44 -12.51 19.83
CA TYR A 366 20.65 -13.43 19.00
C TYR A 366 20.09 -14.54 19.87
N ARG A 367 18.87 -14.98 19.59
CA ARG A 367 18.28 -16.14 20.26
C ARG A 367 18.35 -17.38 19.39
N SER A 368 18.61 -18.54 19.98
CA SER A 368 18.62 -19.82 19.26
C SER A 368 17.95 -20.92 20.06
N THR A 369 17.33 -21.87 19.35
CA THR A 369 16.83 -23.14 19.91
C THR A 369 17.90 -24.22 20.00
N GLY A 370 19.08 -23.95 19.40
CA GLY A 370 20.20 -24.88 19.26
C GLY A 370 20.13 -25.78 18.03
N ILE A 371 19.20 -25.54 17.11
CA ILE A 371 19.15 -26.21 15.81
C ILE A 371 20.15 -25.51 14.87
N ILE A 372 20.96 -26.31 14.18
CA ILE A 372 21.81 -25.85 13.08
C ILE A 372 21.38 -26.63 11.84
N CYS A 373 20.91 -25.91 10.82
CA CYS A 373 20.54 -26.51 9.55
C CYS A 373 21.75 -26.65 8.61
N GLU A 374 21.62 -27.51 7.60
CA GLU A 374 22.63 -27.69 6.56
C GLU A 374 22.90 -26.38 5.81
N MET A 375 24.16 -26.17 5.43
CA MET A 375 24.54 -25.08 4.54
C MET A 375 23.95 -25.34 3.16
N GLY A 376 23.12 -24.42 2.66
CA GLY A 376 22.64 -24.48 1.28
C GLY A 376 23.70 -24.04 0.28
N ALA A 377 23.37 -24.19 -1.00
CA ALA A 377 24.22 -23.70 -2.08
C ALA A 377 24.25 -22.17 -2.11
N ILE A 378 25.33 -21.61 -2.66
CA ILE A 378 25.37 -20.23 -3.11
C ILE A 378 24.34 -20.09 -4.22
N GLY A 379 23.27 -19.34 -3.96
CA GLY A 379 22.20 -19.11 -4.93
C GLY A 379 22.35 -17.81 -5.72
N ALA A 380 23.22 -16.90 -5.26
CA ALA A 380 23.58 -15.69 -6.01
C ALA A 380 24.93 -15.14 -5.58
N ILE A 381 25.60 -14.45 -6.52
CA ILE A 381 26.87 -13.76 -6.27
C ILE A 381 26.74 -12.28 -6.66
N GLN A 382 27.16 -11.40 -5.75
CA GLN A 382 27.09 -9.96 -5.97
C GLN A 382 28.19 -9.48 -6.93
N LYS A 383 27.84 -8.57 -7.85
CA LYS A 383 28.77 -7.96 -8.79
C LYS A 383 29.81 -7.12 -8.07
N GLY A 384 31.07 -7.32 -8.42
CA GLY A 384 32.21 -6.64 -7.80
C GLY A 384 32.58 -7.17 -6.41
N SER A 385 32.00 -8.29 -5.96
CA SER A 385 32.32 -8.89 -4.66
C SER A 385 33.66 -9.63 -4.65
N ILE A 386 34.13 -9.99 -3.44
CA ILE A 386 35.31 -10.86 -3.27
C ILE A 386 35.05 -12.22 -3.91
N ALA A 387 33.88 -12.82 -3.65
CA ALA A 387 33.51 -14.11 -4.20
C ALA A 387 33.51 -14.13 -5.73
N GLN A 388 32.98 -13.08 -6.38
CA GLN A 388 33.04 -12.98 -7.84
C GLN A 388 34.47 -12.92 -8.36
N ARG A 389 35.35 -12.14 -7.72
CA ARG A 389 36.77 -12.03 -8.13
C ARG A 389 37.55 -13.33 -7.94
N LEU A 390 37.24 -14.09 -6.90
CA LEU A 390 37.87 -15.38 -6.61
C LEU A 390 37.35 -16.51 -7.49
N GLY A 391 36.25 -16.30 -8.24
CA GLY A 391 35.68 -17.31 -9.12
C GLY A 391 34.81 -18.34 -8.39
N MET A 392 34.19 -17.95 -7.27
CA MET A 392 33.08 -18.71 -6.71
C MET A 392 31.92 -18.74 -7.71
N GLU A 393 31.13 -19.81 -7.69
CA GLU A 393 30.04 -20.05 -8.63
C GLU A 393 28.72 -20.32 -7.89
N GLU A 394 27.59 -19.98 -8.52
CA GLU A 394 26.29 -20.44 -8.03
C GLU A 394 26.25 -21.98 -8.04
N GLY A 395 25.73 -22.57 -6.97
CA GLY A 395 25.78 -24.01 -6.71
C GLY A 395 26.93 -24.47 -5.80
N ASP A 396 27.96 -23.64 -5.58
CA ASP A 396 29.03 -23.95 -4.61
C ASP A 396 28.44 -24.02 -3.18
N VAL A 397 28.80 -25.03 -2.39
CA VAL A 397 28.36 -25.17 -0.98
C VAL A 397 29.52 -24.93 -0.03
N ILE A 398 29.43 -23.92 0.83
CA ILE A 398 30.49 -23.61 1.80
C ILE A 398 30.58 -24.74 2.86
N THR A 399 31.74 -25.38 2.99
CA THR A 399 31.92 -26.49 3.93
C THR A 399 32.81 -26.14 5.12
N SER A 400 33.80 -25.28 4.92
CA SER A 400 34.64 -24.80 6.00
C SER A 400 35.24 -23.44 5.73
N ILE A 401 35.52 -22.71 6.81
CA ILE A 401 36.27 -21.45 6.80
C ILE A 401 37.44 -21.60 7.78
N ASN A 402 38.67 -21.33 7.33
CA ASN A 402 39.88 -21.59 8.10
C ASN A 402 40.00 -23.04 8.63
N GLY A 403 39.41 -24.00 7.90
CA GLY A 403 39.31 -25.40 8.30
C GLY A 403 38.26 -25.71 9.38
N GLU A 404 37.54 -24.71 9.89
CA GLU A 404 36.40 -24.89 10.80
C GLU A 404 35.16 -25.30 10.01
N SER A 405 34.54 -26.42 10.39
CA SER A 405 33.33 -26.99 9.77
C SER A 405 32.15 -26.98 10.75
N GLY A 406 30.95 -27.32 10.25
CA GLY A 406 29.72 -27.28 11.08
C GLY A 406 29.25 -25.85 11.38
N LEU A 407 29.58 -24.92 10.49
CA LEU A 407 29.18 -23.51 10.58
C LEU A 407 27.67 -23.38 10.45
N ASP A 408 27.07 -22.51 11.27
CA ASP A 408 25.64 -22.21 11.20
C ASP A 408 25.38 -21.15 10.11
N PRO A 409 24.67 -21.49 9.03
CA PRO A 409 24.40 -20.56 7.94
C PRO A 409 23.60 -19.33 8.39
N ALA A 410 22.77 -19.43 9.42
CA ALA A 410 21.99 -18.31 9.94
C ALA A 410 22.83 -17.25 10.66
N THR A 411 24.00 -17.63 11.18
CA THR A 411 24.91 -16.76 11.94
C THR A 411 26.30 -16.61 11.30
N LEU A 412 26.50 -17.18 10.11
CA LEU A 412 27.78 -17.20 9.41
C LEU A 412 28.31 -15.81 9.07
N GLN A 413 27.44 -14.86 8.72
CA GLN A 413 27.84 -13.48 8.46
C GLN A 413 28.52 -12.83 9.69
N GLN A 414 28.00 -13.11 10.89
CA GLN A 414 28.56 -12.62 12.16
C GLN A 414 29.86 -13.34 12.55
N TYR A 415 30.01 -14.60 12.15
CA TYR A 415 31.29 -15.29 12.22
C TYR A 415 32.35 -14.61 11.33
N LEU A 416 32.04 -14.41 10.05
CA LEU A 416 32.93 -13.72 9.10
C LEU A 416 33.31 -12.33 9.59
N ARG A 417 32.37 -11.61 10.19
CA ARG A 417 32.62 -10.27 10.71
C ARG A 417 33.68 -10.22 11.81
N ARG A 418 33.75 -11.23 12.68
CA ARG A 418 34.80 -11.31 13.72
C ARG A 418 36.20 -11.52 13.14
N LEU A 419 36.27 -11.93 11.87
CA LEU A 419 37.49 -12.09 11.09
C LEU A 419 37.76 -10.87 10.17
N ALA A 420 37.03 -9.77 10.32
CA ALA A 420 37.24 -8.55 9.55
C ALA A 420 38.70 -8.06 9.63
N GLY A 421 39.26 -7.63 8.49
CA GLY A 421 40.66 -7.25 8.35
C GLY A 421 41.66 -8.40 8.38
N GLN A 422 41.22 -9.66 8.47
CA GLN A 422 42.08 -10.83 8.44
C GLN A 422 41.99 -11.55 7.08
N SER A 423 43.07 -12.25 6.74
CA SER A 423 43.06 -13.24 5.66
C SER A 423 42.37 -14.53 6.12
N LEU A 424 41.65 -15.20 5.24
CA LEU A 424 41.03 -16.49 5.55
C LEU A 424 40.99 -17.42 4.34
N THR A 425 40.74 -18.70 4.60
CA THR A 425 40.49 -19.70 3.56
C THR A 425 39.03 -20.12 3.58
N ILE A 426 38.37 -20.18 2.42
CA ILE A 426 37.01 -20.71 2.27
C ILE A 426 37.09 -21.95 1.41
N THR A 427 36.68 -23.09 1.96
CA THR A 427 36.54 -24.32 1.18
C THR A 427 35.07 -24.54 0.84
N VAL A 428 34.78 -24.67 -0.44
CA VAL A 428 33.47 -25.00 -0.97
C VAL A 428 33.47 -26.37 -1.62
N MET A 429 32.32 -26.99 -1.73
CA MET A 429 32.09 -28.15 -2.59
C MET A 429 31.44 -27.68 -3.88
N ARG A 430 32.13 -27.92 -5.00
CA ARG A 430 31.63 -27.69 -6.35
C ARG A 430 31.26 -29.03 -6.97
N GLY A 431 29.98 -29.37 -6.94
CA GLY A 431 29.55 -30.75 -7.13
C GLY A 431 30.19 -31.64 -6.05
N ASP A 432 30.97 -32.64 -6.47
CA ASP A 432 31.67 -33.57 -5.55
C ASP A 432 33.13 -33.19 -5.29
N ALA A 433 33.62 -32.06 -5.84
CA ALA A 433 35.02 -31.65 -5.72
C ALA A 433 35.19 -30.49 -4.71
N PRO A 434 36.09 -30.63 -3.72
CA PRO A 434 36.43 -29.50 -2.85
C PRO A 434 37.29 -28.48 -3.60
N VAL A 435 36.94 -27.21 -3.49
CA VAL A 435 37.69 -26.07 -4.02
C VAL A 435 37.96 -25.09 -2.89
N THR A 436 39.22 -24.68 -2.72
CA THR A 436 39.62 -23.73 -1.67
C THR A 436 39.99 -22.39 -2.28
N PHE A 437 39.41 -21.34 -1.72
CA PHE A 437 39.67 -19.95 -2.09
C PHE A 437 40.39 -19.23 -0.95
N GLU A 438 41.40 -18.47 -1.30
CA GLU A 438 42.17 -17.63 -0.39
C GLU A 438 41.60 -16.21 -0.44
N VAL A 439 41.08 -15.72 0.68
CA VAL A 439 40.65 -14.34 0.84
C VAL A 439 41.79 -13.59 1.53
N GLU A 440 42.42 -12.66 0.80
CA GLU A 440 43.57 -11.90 1.31
C GLU A 440 43.21 -11.02 2.50
N GLU A 441 42.07 -10.33 2.44
CA GLU A 441 41.60 -9.44 3.50
C GLU A 441 40.07 -9.31 3.44
N LEU A 442 39.42 -9.57 4.59
CA LEU A 442 37.99 -9.31 4.73
C LEU A 442 37.70 -7.81 4.97
N PRO A 443 36.60 -7.26 4.41
CA PRO A 443 36.20 -5.88 4.66
C PRO A 443 35.94 -5.60 6.15
N THR A 444 36.38 -4.42 6.61
CA THR A 444 36.14 -3.94 7.98
C THR A 444 34.79 -3.24 8.13
N GLU A 445 34.32 -2.61 7.06
CA GLU A 445 33.02 -1.95 7.00
C GLU A 445 32.05 -2.85 6.23
N ILE A 446 31.03 -3.36 6.92
CA ILE A 446 30.02 -4.22 6.33
C ILE A 446 28.65 -3.77 6.81
N CYS A 447 27.77 -3.44 5.86
CA CYS A 447 26.37 -3.21 6.16
C CYS A 447 25.60 -4.52 6.04
N GLU A 448 25.46 -5.26 7.14
CA GLU A 448 24.65 -6.48 7.18
C GLU A 448 23.20 -6.18 6.78
N GLN A 449 22.74 -6.78 5.67
CA GLN A 449 21.33 -6.80 5.31
C GLN A 449 20.61 -7.77 6.26
N PHE A 450 19.41 -7.41 6.69
CA PHE A 450 18.63 -8.26 7.58
C PHE A 450 18.29 -9.59 6.92
N ILE A 451 18.14 -10.65 7.72
CA ILE A 451 17.56 -11.91 7.25
C ILE A 451 16.12 -11.62 6.82
N TYR A 452 15.91 -11.57 5.50
CA TYR A 452 14.59 -11.40 4.91
C TYR A 452 13.87 -12.73 4.89
N THR A 453 12.56 -12.63 5.05
CA THR A 453 11.66 -13.77 4.96
C THR A 453 11.61 -14.33 3.53
N ARG A 454 11.59 -15.65 3.41
CA ARG A 454 11.47 -16.48 2.19
C ARG A 454 12.68 -16.56 1.26
N ASP A 455 13.88 -16.25 1.71
CA ASP A 455 15.05 -16.13 0.83
C ASP A 455 16.37 -16.67 1.43
N MET A 456 17.46 -16.38 0.72
CA MET A 456 18.85 -16.60 1.06
C MET A 456 19.34 -15.68 2.20
N VAL A 457 20.38 -16.10 2.89
CA VAL A 457 21.16 -15.27 3.83
C VAL A 457 22.33 -14.66 3.08
N ALA A 458 22.49 -13.34 3.15
CA ALA A 458 23.66 -12.66 2.58
C ALA A 458 24.88 -12.82 3.49
N LEU A 459 25.98 -13.27 2.90
CA LEU A 459 27.32 -13.16 3.44
C LEU A 459 27.99 -11.92 2.83
N GLU A 460 27.56 -10.74 3.29
CA GLU A 460 27.98 -9.44 2.78
C GLU A 460 29.51 -9.25 2.82
N SER A 461 30.21 -9.90 3.77
CA SER A 461 31.68 -9.83 3.86
C SER A 461 32.40 -10.36 2.62
N ILE A 462 31.77 -11.28 1.89
CA ILE A 462 32.34 -11.89 0.67
C ILE A 462 31.44 -11.69 -0.56
N GLY A 463 30.21 -11.20 -0.38
CA GLY A 463 29.22 -10.91 -1.40
C GLY A 463 28.65 -12.15 -2.09
N VAL A 464 28.21 -13.12 -1.29
CA VAL A 464 27.39 -14.27 -1.75
C VAL A 464 26.08 -14.34 -0.96
N ALA A 465 25.02 -14.86 -1.59
CA ALA A 465 23.77 -15.18 -0.91
C ALA A 465 23.63 -16.71 -0.88
N VAL A 466 23.51 -17.27 0.32
CA VAL A 466 23.42 -18.72 0.55
C VAL A 466 21.99 -19.12 0.87
N GLU A 467 21.54 -20.21 0.28
CA GLU A 467 20.24 -20.79 0.62
C GLU A 467 20.26 -21.37 2.03
N LEU A 468 19.11 -21.29 2.72
CA LEU A 468 18.92 -21.95 4.00
C LEU A 468 18.16 -23.26 3.82
N SER A 469 18.83 -24.36 4.11
CA SER A 469 18.20 -25.68 4.21
C SER A 469 17.26 -25.74 5.41
N ASN A 470 16.21 -26.54 5.32
CA ASN A 470 15.36 -26.95 6.43
C ASN A 470 15.72 -28.34 6.97
N VAL A 471 16.81 -28.95 6.48
CA VAL A 471 17.38 -30.19 7.02
C VAL A 471 18.33 -29.85 8.16
N ILE A 472 18.16 -30.51 9.30
CA ILE A 472 18.98 -30.30 10.49
C ILE A 472 20.32 -30.98 10.31
N ALA A 473 21.40 -30.21 10.22
CA ALA A 473 22.77 -30.73 10.14
C ALA A 473 23.26 -31.23 11.49
N SER A 474 22.99 -30.45 12.54
CA SER A 474 23.44 -30.76 13.89
C SER A 474 22.58 -30.06 14.94
N VAL A 475 22.73 -30.50 16.19
CA VAL A 475 22.06 -29.91 17.33
C VAL A 475 23.08 -29.58 18.40
N VAL A 476 23.08 -28.33 18.86
CA VAL A 476 24.04 -27.83 19.84
C VAL A 476 23.87 -28.61 21.15
N PRO A 477 24.94 -29.21 21.71
CA PRO A 477 24.85 -29.92 22.98
C PRO A 477 24.35 -29.03 24.12
N GLY A 478 23.43 -29.53 24.94
CA GLY A 478 22.85 -28.79 26.07
C GLY A 478 21.76 -27.77 25.68
N SER A 479 21.41 -27.66 24.41
CA SER A 479 20.29 -26.83 23.95
C SER A 479 18.92 -27.46 24.21
N SER A 480 17.85 -26.66 24.06
CA SER A 480 16.47 -27.17 24.11
C SER A 480 16.22 -28.23 23.04
N ALA A 481 16.71 -28.02 21.82
CA ALA A 481 16.58 -29.00 20.74
C ALA A 481 17.23 -30.34 21.09
N ALA A 482 18.42 -30.33 21.70
CA ALA A 482 19.09 -31.55 22.15
C ALA A 482 18.30 -32.26 23.27
N ALA A 483 17.80 -31.49 24.25
CA ALA A 483 17.03 -32.03 25.37
C ALA A 483 15.70 -32.66 24.95
N LYS A 484 15.07 -32.12 23.90
CA LYS A 484 13.79 -32.61 23.36
C LYS A 484 13.95 -33.74 22.34
N GLY A 485 15.17 -34.07 21.93
CA GLY A 485 15.46 -35.21 21.07
C GLY A 485 15.36 -34.92 19.56
N VAL A 486 15.54 -33.66 19.17
CA VAL A 486 15.80 -33.27 17.78
C VAL A 486 17.16 -33.86 17.37
N LYS A 487 17.30 -34.34 16.12
CA LYS A 487 18.50 -35.03 15.64
C LYS A 487 18.94 -34.51 14.29
N ALA A 488 20.23 -34.71 13.98
CA ALA A 488 20.75 -34.52 12.63
C ALA A 488 20.01 -35.43 11.63
N GLY A 489 19.74 -34.91 10.44
CA GLY A 489 18.98 -35.55 9.37
C GLY A 489 17.46 -35.35 9.46
N ASP A 490 16.93 -34.73 10.52
CA ASP A 490 15.53 -34.36 10.61
C ASP A 490 15.20 -33.27 9.57
N LEU A 491 14.11 -33.44 8.81
CA LEU A 491 13.62 -32.42 7.88
C LEU A 491 12.53 -31.57 8.56
N MET A 492 12.77 -30.28 8.79
CA MET A 492 11.79 -29.38 9.40
C MET A 492 10.67 -29.05 8.39
N THR A 493 9.44 -29.46 8.71
CA THR A 493 8.27 -29.30 7.83
C THR A 493 7.28 -28.24 8.31
N SER A 494 7.31 -27.83 9.57
CA SER A 494 6.56 -26.66 10.03
C SER A 494 7.19 -26.03 11.27
N ALA A 495 6.90 -24.75 11.49
CA ALA A 495 7.21 -24.04 12.71
C ALA A 495 6.05 -23.11 13.09
N SER A 496 5.72 -23.08 14.36
CA SER A 496 4.68 -22.22 14.92
C SER A 496 5.17 -21.60 16.21
N PHE A 497 4.71 -20.38 16.44
CA PHE A 497 5.14 -19.54 17.55
C PHE A 497 3.93 -19.17 18.40
N VAL A 498 4.00 -19.48 19.70
CA VAL A 498 3.00 -19.04 20.68
C VAL A 498 3.40 -17.65 21.17
N ILE A 499 2.57 -16.64 20.88
CA ILE A 499 2.77 -15.28 21.41
C ILE A 499 1.99 -15.21 22.73
N LEU A 500 2.67 -14.94 23.85
CA LEU A 500 2.05 -14.82 25.17
C LEU A 500 1.23 -13.52 25.31
N ASP A 501 0.18 -13.57 26.13
CA ASP A 501 -0.94 -12.60 26.23
C ASP A 501 -0.57 -11.12 26.47
N GLU A 502 0.62 -10.78 26.98
CA GLU A 502 1.03 -9.37 27.18
C GLU A 502 1.27 -8.61 25.87
N PHE A 503 1.43 -9.32 24.75
CA PHE A 503 1.54 -8.73 23.39
C PHE A 503 0.18 -8.45 22.72
N VAL A 504 -0.94 -8.77 23.37
CA VAL A 504 -2.28 -8.86 22.74
C VAL A 504 -3.15 -7.61 22.97
N SER A 505 -2.70 -6.60 23.73
CA SER A 505 -3.57 -5.49 24.14
C SER A 505 -4.11 -4.61 22.99
N GLU A 506 -3.54 -4.70 21.77
CA GLU A 506 -4.05 -3.99 20.58
C GLU A 506 -4.86 -4.87 19.61
N VAL A 507 -4.79 -6.19 19.73
CA VAL A 507 -5.45 -7.11 18.79
C VAL A 507 -6.05 -8.25 19.59
N GLY A 508 -7.28 -8.09 20.07
CA GLY A 508 -7.97 -9.07 20.92
C GLY A 508 -7.79 -10.53 20.47
N GLU A 509 -7.40 -11.37 21.44
CA GLU A 509 -7.07 -12.82 21.39
C GLU A 509 -5.60 -13.19 21.09
N SER A 510 -5.02 -14.04 21.95
CA SER A 510 -3.73 -14.74 21.72
C SER A 510 -3.77 -15.45 20.37
N LYS A 511 -3.04 -14.92 19.38
CA LYS A 511 -2.89 -15.55 18.08
C LYS A 511 -1.55 -16.29 18.03
N THR A 512 -1.62 -17.62 17.94
CA THR A 512 -0.51 -18.43 17.44
C THR A 512 -0.15 -17.94 16.05
N VAL A 513 1.07 -17.45 15.85
CA VAL A 513 1.60 -17.18 14.51
C VAL A 513 2.15 -18.49 13.97
N SER A 514 1.39 -19.14 13.09
CA SER A 514 1.81 -20.34 12.39
C SER A 514 2.41 -19.97 11.04
N LEU A 515 3.65 -20.38 10.77
CA LEU A 515 4.24 -20.30 9.42
C LEU A 515 3.70 -21.45 8.55
N GLY A 516 2.40 -21.41 8.25
CA GLY A 516 1.73 -22.32 7.30
C GLY A 516 1.73 -23.82 7.67
N SER A 517 1.06 -24.63 6.86
CA SER A 517 0.96 -26.10 7.03
C SER A 517 2.16 -26.87 6.44
N SER A 518 3.05 -26.21 5.71
CA SER A 518 4.29 -26.81 5.17
C SER A 518 5.35 -25.73 4.92
N LEU A 519 6.48 -25.81 5.62
CA LEU A 519 7.72 -25.14 5.26
C LEU A 519 8.26 -25.80 3.98
N ASN A 520 8.38 -25.01 2.91
CA ASN A 520 9.07 -25.40 1.68
C ASN A 520 10.56 -25.03 1.78
N GLU A 521 11.39 -25.45 0.82
CA GLU A 521 12.78 -24.96 0.70
C GLU A 521 12.82 -23.42 0.77
N GLY A 522 13.77 -22.85 1.53
CA GLY A 522 13.94 -21.41 1.72
C GLY A 522 13.07 -20.75 2.81
N THR A 523 12.08 -21.44 3.38
CA THR A 523 11.22 -20.89 4.45
C THR A 523 11.82 -20.99 5.86
N TYR A 524 12.93 -21.69 6.05
CA TYR A 524 13.65 -21.70 7.33
C TYR A 524 14.17 -20.31 7.73
N SER A 525 14.49 -19.45 6.75
CA SER A 525 14.82 -18.04 6.97
C SER A 525 13.73 -17.29 7.76
N ASP A 526 12.46 -17.64 7.56
CA ASP A 526 11.31 -17.07 8.28
C ASP A 526 11.33 -17.48 9.75
N VAL A 527 11.63 -18.76 10.01
CA VAL A 527 11.72 -19.32 11.35
C VAL A 527 12.83 -18.61 12.13
N VAL A 528 13.99 -18.48 11.51
CA VAL A 528 15.16 -17.78 12.06
C VAL A 528 14.82 -16.30 12.34
N SER A 529 14.26 -15.59 11.36
CA SER A 529 13.88 -14.18 11.50
C SER A 529 12.85 -13.95 12.61
N LEU A 530 11.86 -14.84 12.76
CA LEU A 530 10.85 -14.78 13.83
C LEU A 530 11.43 -15.07 15.22
N ILE A 531 12.30 -16.09 15.35
CA ILE A 531 13.02 -16.34 16.60
C ILE A 531 13.80 -15.10 17.06
N HIS A 532 14.38 -14.35 16.11
CA HIS A 532 15.22 -13.19 16.42
C HIS A 532 14.45 -11.88 16.65
N SER A 533 13.27 -11.70 16.05
CA SER A 533 12.54 -10.43 16.05
C SER A 533 11.70 -10.14 17.31
N GLY A 534 11.68 -11.04 18.30
CA GLY A 534 11.23 -10.67 19.65
C GLY A 534 10.31 -11.63 20.39
N LEU A 535 10.45 -12.95 20.25
CA LEU A 535 9.84 -13.87 21.23
C LEU A 535 10.65 -13.82 22.53
N VAL A 536 10.33 -12.82 23.36
CA VAL A 536 10.79 -12.67 24.74
C VAL A 536 9.89 -13.56 25.59
N ASP A 537 10.55 -14.44 26.32
CA ASP A 537 10.03 -15.48 27.21
C ASP A 537 9.60 -16.81 26.59
N THR A 538 9.96 -17.83 27.36
CA THR A 538 10.39 -19.18 26.99
C THR A 538 9.25 -20.18 26.76
N ASP A 539 9.52 -21.27 26.02
CA ASP A 539 8.67 -22.46 25.74
C ASP A 539 7.62 -22.36 24.61
N ALA A 540 7.83 -21.52 23.60
CA ALA A 540 6.81 -21.19 22.60
C ALA A 540 7.13 -21.55 21.14
N VAL A 541 8.28 -22.16 20.82
CA VAL A 541 8.62 -22.54 19.42
C VAL A 541 8.24 -24.00 19.20
N ALA A 542 7.07 -24.24 18.60
CA ALA A 542 6.64 -25.59 18.22
C ALA A 542 7.06 -25.87 16.78
N ILE A 543 7.97 -26.83 16.60
CA ILE A 543 8.40 -27.30 15.27
C ILE A 543 7.85 -28.70 15.00
N THR A 544 7.57 -28.97 13.73
CA THR A 544 7.34 -30.33 13.25
C THR A 544 8.48 -30.73 12.34
N VAL A 545 9.01 -31.94 12.55
CA VAL A 545 10.03 -32.53 11.69
C VAL A 545 9.57 -33.87 11.14
N MET A 546 10.09 -34.21 9.97
CA MET A 546 9.96 -35.52 9.38
C MET A 546 11.23 -36.33 9.64
N ARG A 547 11.08 -37.46 10.31
CA ARG A 547 12.13 -38.46 10.58
C ARG A 547 11.63 -39.81 10.12
N ASP A 548 12.35 -40.47 9.21
CA ASP A 548 11.96 -41.79 8.68
C ASP A 548 10.51 -41.85 8.14
N LYS A 549 10.07 -40.79 7.45
CA LYS A 549 8.69 -40.60 6.94
C LYS A 549 7.60 -40.50 8.02
N GLN A 550 7.99 -40.33 9.29
CA GLN A 550 7.06 -40.05 10.39
C GLN A 550 7.20 -38.60 10.85
N SER A 551 6.08 -37.98 11.14
CA SER A 551 6.01 -36.63 11.69
C SER A 551 6.24 -36.67 13.21
N GLN A 552 7.13 -35.81 13.72
CA GLN A 552 7.37 -35.63 15.15
C GLN A 552 7.31 -34.13 15.48
N GLU A 553 6.60 -33.79 16.55
CA GLU A 553 6.43 -32.42 17.00
C GLU A 553 7.28 -32.17 18.26
N PHE A 554 7.97 -31.03 18.29
CA PHE A 554 8.81 -30.61 19.41
C PHE A 554 8.47 -29.17 19.81
N SER A 555 8.24 -28.96 21.10
CA SER A 555 8.18 -27.63 21.71
C SER A 555 9.55 -27.28 22.29
N LEU A 556 10.14 -26.19 21.77
CA LEU A 556 11.48 -25.73 22.07
C LEU A 556 11.45 -24.37 22.76
N SER A 557 12.39 -24.17 23.69
CA SER A 557 12.73 -22.86 24.22
C SER A 557 13.92 -22.25 23.49
N THR A 558 14.01 -20.93 23.55
CA THR A 558 15.12 -20.14 23.02
C THR A 558 16.08 -19.76 24.13
N THR A 559 17.36 -19.62 23.78
CA THR A 559 18.40 -19.12 24.67
C THR A 559 19.22 -18.06 23.96
N ASP A 560 19.73 -17.09 24.71
CA ASP A 560 20.60 -16.05 24.16
C ASP A 560 21.95 -16.64 23.74
N SER A 561 22.38 -16.27 22.54
CA SER A 561 23.67 -16.60 21.97
C SER A 561 24.75 -15.83 22.68
N LYS A 562 25.86 -16.50 22.99
CA LYS A 562 26.99 -15.87 23.69
C LYS A 562 27.83 -14.93 22.81
N THR A 563 27.69 -15.01 21.48
CA THR A 563 28.65 -14.38 20.55
C THR A 563 28.03 -13.69 19.34
N VAL A 564 26.70 -13.69 19.23
CA VAL A 564 25.98 -13.19 18.05
C VAL A 564 24.94 -12.16 18.52
N PHE A 565 24.83 -11.03 17.82
CA PHE A 565 24.11 -9.84 18.29
C PHE A 565 23.10 -9.31 17.28
N TYR A 566 21.85 -9.08 17.70
CA TYR A 566 20.75 -8.69 16.83
C TYR A 566 20.89 -7.25 16.33
N PRO A 567 21.02 -7.01 15.01
CA PRO A 567 21.48 -5.70 14.53
C PRO A 567 20.48 -4.56 14.71
N LYS A 568 19.17 -4.86 14.70
CA LYS A 568 18.13 -3.82 14.89
C LYS A 568 18.00 -3.31 16.32
N ARG A 569 18.44 -4.09 17.32
CA ARG A 569 18.21 -3.82 18.76
C ARG A 569 16.75 -3.51 19.14
N GLY A 570 15.80 -3.99 18.34
CA GLY A 570 14.36 -3.72 18.50
C GLY A 570 13.86 -2.39 17.93
N ILE A 571 14.72 -1.53 17.38
CA ILE A 571 14.27 -0.24 16.85
C ILE A 571 13.35 -0.45 15.64
N ASN A 572 12.16 0.14 15.72
CA ASN A 572 11.25 0.27 14.60
C ASN A 572 11.26 1.70 14.07
N LEU A 573 11.68 1.86 12.81
CA LEU A 573 11.79 3.17 12.16
C LEU A 573 10.57 3.43 11.27
N MET A 574 10.05 4.65 11.34
CA MET A 574 8.89 5.07 10.54
C MET A 574 9.24 5.18 9.05
N MET A 575 8.25 5.10 8.18
CA MET A 575 8.45 5.27 6.73
C MET A 575 8.93 6.69 6.43
N LEU A 576 9.85 6.82 5.47
CA LEU A 576 10.26 8.13 4.99
C LEU A 576 9.15 8.74 4.13
N GLU A 577 8.69 9.92 4.51
CA GLU A 577 7.81 10.75 3.69
C GLU A 577 8.54 12.03 3.27
N ARG A 578 8.28 12.48 2.05
CA ARG A 578 8.78 13.73 1.48
C ARG A 578 7.60 14.59 1.10
N PHE A 579 7.60 15.84 1.56
CA PHE A 579 6.61 16.82 1.11
C PHE A 579 6.93 17.23 -0.32
N HIS A 580 5.92 17.19 -1.19
CA HIS A 580 6.04 17.59 -2.59
C HIS A 580 4.93 18.59 -2.90
N ALA A 581 5.29 19.86 -3.00
CA ALA A 581 4.44 20.92 -3.50
C ALA A 581 4.99 21.48 -4.81
N VAL A 582 4.10 22.01 -5.65
CA VAL A 582 4.47 22.69 -6.89
C VAL A 582 3.95 24.12 -6.90
N ASP A 583 4.84 25.06 -7.22
CA ASP A 583 4.53 26.50 -7.15
C ASP A 583 3.73 27.03 -8.35
N SER A 584 3.60 26.25 -9.42
CA SER A 584 2.93 26.68 -10.66
C SER A 584 1.73 25.80 -11.01
N TRP A 585 0.63 26.46 -11.38
CA TRP A 585 -0.57 25.75 -11.84
C TRP A 585 -0.33 24.92 -13.10
N SER A 586 0.61 25.29 -13.97
CA SER A 586 0.99 24.49 -15.13
C SER A 586 1.70 23.18 -14.74
N ALA A 587 2.61 23.23 -13.75
CA ALA A 587 3.22 22.01 -13.23
C ALA A 587 2.17 21.17 -12.48
N ALA A 588 1.29 21.82 -11.70
CA ALA A 588 0.22 21.15 -10.98
C ALA A 588 -0.75 20.41 -11.90
N THR A 589 -1.15 21.02 -13.02
CA THR A 589 -2.04 20.36 -14.00
C THR A 589 -1.34 19.24 -14.76
N ALA A 590 -0.05 19.37 -15.07
CA ALA A 590 0.74 18.27 -15.63
C ALA A 590 0.82 17.08 -14.66
N MET A 591 1.07 17.36 -13.38
CA MET A 591 1.03 16.35 -12.30
C MET A 591 -0.37 15.75 -12.14
N GLY A 592 -1.41 16.57 -12.22
CA GLY A 592 -2.80 16.13 -12.17
C GLY A 592 -3.16 15.21 -13.33
N TRP A 593 -2.70 15.50 -14.55
CA TRP A 593 -2.86 14.62 -15.70
C TRP A 593 -2.16 13.27 -15.49
N ALA A 594 -0.92 13.30 -14.99
CA ALA A 594 -0.16 12.10 -14.71
C ALA A 594 -0.86 11.24 -13.63
N GLN A 595 -1.37 11.86 -12.57
CA GLN A 595 -2.17 11.20 -11.53
C GLN A 595 -3.44 10.56 -12.09
N VAL A 596 -4.20 11.28 -12.93
CA VAL A 596 -5.41 10.76 -13.57
C VAL A 596 -5.12 9.57 -14.48
N LYS A 597 -4.06 9.65 -15.31
CA LYS A 597 -3.63 8.54 -16.16
C LYS A 597 -3.38 7.28 -15.32
N TYR A 598 -2.74 7.42 -14.16
CA TYR A 598 -2.53 6.31 -13.24
C TYR A 598 -3.82 5.74 -12.66
N ASP A 599 -4.68 6.59 -12.13
CA ASP A 599 -5.93 6.16 -11.52
C ASP A 599 -6.77 5.41 -12.56
N MET A 600 -6.77 5.87 -13.82
CA MET A 600 -7.41 5.19 -14.94
C MET A 600 -6.78 3.82 -15.24
N THR A 601 -5.46 3.74 -15.44
CA THR A 601 -4.76 2.48 -15.70
C THR A 601 -5.01 1.47 -14.59
N ARG A 602 -5.02 1.92 -13.33
CA ARG A 602 -5.31 1.08 -12.17
C ARG A 602 -6.73 0.53 -12.19
N VAL A 603 -7.73 1.37 -12.48
CA VAL A 603 -9.13 0.93 -12.60
C VAL A 603 -9.28 -0.11 -13.73
N VAL A 604 -8.78 0.19 -14.92
CA VAL A 604 -8.85 -0.74 -16.08
C VAL A 604 -8.18 -2.07 -15.76
N ARG A 605 -7.01 -2.04 -15.12
CA ARG A 605 -6.30 -3.25 -14.71
C ARG A 605 -7.07 -4.04 -13.67
N THR A 606 -7.63 -3.40 -12.66
CA THR A 606 -8.46 -4.08 -11.65
C THR A 606 -9.68 -4.73 -12.29
N LEU A 607 -10.38 -4.04 -13.20
CA LEU A 607 -11.48 -4.61 -13.97
C LEU A 607 -11.03 -5.84 -14.78
N ARG A 608 -9.88 -5.75 -15.46
CA ARG A 608 -9.31 -6.89 -16.21
C ARG A 608 -8.96 -8.07 -15.30
N MET A 609 -8.40 -7.84 -14.11
CA MET A 609 -8.07 -8.90 -13.15
C MET A 609 -9.33 -9.55 -12.56
N LEU A 610 -10.41 -8.79 -12.34
CA LEU A 610 -11.69 -9.33 -11.90
C LEU A 610 -12.35 -10.19 -12.98
N LEU A 611 -12.36 -9.72 -14.24
CA LEU A 611 -12.93 -10.45 -15.37
C LEU A 611 -12.15 -11.73 -15.71
N THR A 612 -10.83 -11.74 -15.48
CA THR A 612 -9.96 -12.90 -15.71
C THR A 612 -9.90 -13.85 -14.51
N GLY A 613 -10.59 -13.55 -13.40
CA GLY A 613 -10.60 -14.38 -12.19
C GLY A 613 -9.31 -14.30 -11.35
N LYS A 614 -8.35 -13.45 -11.72
CA LYS A 614 -7.09 -13.23 -10.99
C LYS A 614 -7.26 -12.37 -9.73
N ALA A 615 -8.38 -11.66 -9.61
CA ALA A 615 -8.73 -10.89 -8.42
C ALA A 615 -10.06 -11.37 -7.83
N SER A 616 -10.11 -11.49 -6.50
CA SER A 616 -11.32 -11.89 -5.80
C SER A 616 -12.33 -10.73 -5.72
N VAL A 617 -13.58 -10.99 -6.10
CA VAL A 617 -14.70 -10.05 -5.94
C VAL A 617 -14.99 -9.71 -4.47
N LYS A 618 -14.51 -10.52 -3.52
CA LYS A 618 -14.59 -10.23 -2.08
C LYS A 618 -13.72 -9.04 -1.66
N ASN A 619 -12.76 -8.63 -2.49
CA ASN A 619 -11.89 -7.50 -2.22
C ASN A 619 -12.46 -6.17 -2.72
N LEU A 620 -13.62 -6.19 -3.39
CA LEU A 620 -14.33 -4.97 -3.76
C LEU A 620 -14.95 -4.33 -2.51
N GLY A 621 -14.65 -3.06 -2.30
CA GLY A 621 -15.24 -2.24 -1.22
C GLY A 621 -16.50 -1.54 -1.69
N GLY A 622 -17.52 -1.50 -0.84
CA GLY A 622 -18.79 -0.82 -1.10
C GLY A 622 -18.84 0.61 -0.58
N PRO A 623 -20.03 1.22 -0.53
CA PRO A 623 -20.22 2.59 -0.04
C PRO A 623 -19.69 2.80 1.39
N VAL A 624 -19.77 1.78 2.26
CA VAL A 624 -19.28 1.87 3.64
C VAL A 624 -17.75 1.90 3.66
N THR A 625 -17.12 1.02 2.88
CA THR A 625 -15.66 1.04 2.72
C THR A 625 -15.18 2.35 2.08
N ILE A 626 -15.86 2.85 1.04
CA ILE A 626 -15.53 4.14 0.40
C ILE A 626 -15.60 5.28 1.42
N PHE A 627 -16.68 5.36 2.21
CA PHE A 627 -16.81 6.40 3.23
C PHE A 627 -15.73 6.30 4.31
N ARG A 628 -15.40 5.09 4.77
CA ARG A 628 -14.32 4.86 5.75
C ARG A 628 -12.97 5.33 5.21
N VAL A 629 -12.63 4.95 3.98
CA VAL A 629 -11.38 5.37 3.33
C VAL A 629 -11.38 6.89 3.16
N ALA A 630 -12.45 7.47 2.63
CA ALA A 630 -12.58 8.92 2.46
C ALA A 630 -12.41 9.68 3.79
N ASN A 631 -13.01 9.17 4.87
CA ASN A 631 -12.93 9.76 6.19
C ASN A 631 -11.50 9.71 6.74
N ASN A 632 -10.78 8.59 6.53
CA ASN A 632 -9.37 8.49 6.91
C ASN A 632 -8.51 9.48 6.10
N GLN A 633 -8.71 9.59 4.78
CA GLN A 633 -7.99 10.58 3.97
C GLN A 633 -8.30 12.03 4.39
N ALA A 634 -9.55 12.30 4.81
CA ALA A 634 -9.97 13.62 5.28
C ALA A 634 -9.39 13.99 6.66
N LYS A 635 -9.10 12.99 7.51
CA LYS A 635 -8.34 13.17 8.76
C LYS A 635 -6.89 13.54 8.46
N ASP A 636 -6.28 12.87 7.50
CA ASP A 636 -4.89 13.10 7.11
C ASP A 636 -4.65 14.46 6.43
N GLY A 637 -5.67 15.05 5.79
CA GLY A 637 -5.59 16.41 5.26
C GLY A 637 -6.34 16.61 3.94
N TRP A 638 -6.38 17.87 3.48
CA TRP A 638 -7.03 18.21 2.21
C TRP A 638 -6.33 17.61 1.01
N SER A 639 -4.99 17.61 0.98
CA SER A 639 -4.23 17.08 -0.16
C SER A 639 -4.51 15.59 -0.40
N LYS A 640 -4.54 14.77 0.65
CA LYS A 640 -4.88 13.34 0.53
C LYS A 640 -6.34 13.13 0.13
N LEU A 641 -7.27 13.91 0.70
CA LEU A 641 -8.68 13.87 0.31
C LEU A 641 -8.87 14.24 -1.17
N LEU A 642 -8.22 15.29 -1.66
CA LEU A 642 -8.29 15.71 -3.06
C LEU A 642 -7.74 14.64 -4.02
N LEU A 643 -6.62 13.98 -3.68
CA LEU A 643 -6.12 12.84 -4.47
C LEU A 643 -7.08 11.64 -4.44
N PHE A 644 -7.72 11.37 -3.30
CA PHE A 644 -8.76 10.34 -3.22
C PHE A 644 -9.99 10.70 -4.07
N LEU A 645 -10.42 11.96 -4.04
CA LEU A 645 -11.51 12.46 -4.88
C LEU A 645 -11.14 12.43 -6.37
N CYS A 646 -9.89 12.72 -6.73
CA CYS A 646 -9.36 12.50 -8.08
C CYS A 646 -9.55 11.04 -8.51
N PHE A 647 -9.12 10.08 -7.69
CA PHE A 647 -9.29 8.66 -7.96
C PHE A 647 -10.77 8.28 -8.15
N ILE A 648 -11.67 8.74 -7.27
CA ILE A 648 -13.11 8.48 -7.41
C ILE A 648 -13.66 9.10 -8.70
N SER A 649 -13.29 10.34 -9.01
CA SER A 649 -13.76 11.04 -10.21
C SER A 649 -13.30 10.37 -11.50
N ALA A 650 -12.03 9.96 -11.58
CA ALA A 650 -11.49 9.20 -12.70
C ALA A 650 -12.17 7.83 -12.85
N ASN A 651 -12.43 7.14 -11.74
CA ASN A 651 -13.14 5.86 -11.74
C ASN A 651 -14.60 6.02 -12.22
N LEU A 652 -15.32 7.03 -11.72
CA LEU A 652 -16.68 7.34 -12.18
C LEU A 652 -16.72 7.65 -13.68
N ALA A 653 -15.73 8.38 -14.20
CA ALA A 653 -15.62 8.62 -15.65
C ALA A 653 -15.50 7.31 -16.43
N ILE A 654 -14.65 6.37 -15.99
CA ILE A 654 -14.51 5.07 -16.66
C ILE A 654 -15.79 4.25 -16.57
N LEU A 655 -16.37 4.13 -15.37
CA LEU A 655 -17.55 3.31 -15.14
C LEU A 655 -18.75 3.85 -15.92
N ASN A 656 -18.94 5.18 -15.99
CA ASN A 656 -20.03 5.78 -16.74
C ASN A 656 -19.84 5.69 -18.26
N VAL A 657 -18.65 5.38 -18.78
CA VAL A 657 -18.45 5.11 -20.22
C VAL A 657 -18.84 3.67 -20.59
N LEU A 658 -18.92 2.76 -19.62
CA LEU A 658 -19.27 1.37 -19.90
C LEU A 658 -20.67 1.27 -20.52
N PRO A 659 -20.89 0.38 -21.50
CA PRO A 659 -22.16 0.21 -22.21
C PRO A 659 -23.19 -0.53 -21.34
N ILE A 660 -23.49 0.01 -20.16
CA ILE A 660 -24.46 -0.49 -19.19
C ILE A 660 -25.70 0.40 -19.33
N PRO A 661 -26.86 -0.13 -19.73
CA PRO A 661 -28.08 0.64 -20.03
C PRO A 661 -28.59 1.61 -18.95
N ALA A 662 -28.13 1.48 -17.69
CA ALA A 662 -28.48 2.36 -16.58
C ALA A 662 -27.44 3.46 -16.28
N LEU A 663 -26.37 3.54 -17.07
CA LEU A 663 -25.31 4.55 -16.99
C LEU A 663 -25.26 5.35 -18.30
N ASP A 664 -24.55 6.47 -18.30
CA ASP A 664 -24.37 7.35 -19.48
C ASP A 664 -23.91 6.58 -20.73
N GLY A 665 -22.99 5.63 -20.56
CA GLY A 665 -22.46 4.77 -21.61
C GLY A 665 -23.50 3.86 -22.25
N GLY A 666 -24.56 3.49 -21.52
CA GLY A 666 -25.73 2.81 -22.05
C GLY A 666 -26.52 3.69 -23.02
N HIS A 667 -26.76 4.96 -22.65
CA HIS A 667 -27.39 5.93 -23.55
C HIS A 667 -26.51 6.22 -24.77
N LEU A 668 -25.19 6.35 -24.59
CA LEU A 668 -24.25 6.49 -25.70
C LEU A 668 -24.25 5.27 -26.62
N MET A 669 -24.39 4.05 -26.07
CA MET A 669 -24.55 2.83 -26.87
C MET A 669 -25.82 2.90 -27.73
N PHE A 670 -26.97 3.26 -27.15
CA PHE A 670 -28.23 3.38 -27.93
C PHE A 670 -28.17 4.46 -29.00
N LEU A 671 -27.58 5.63 -28.69
CA LEU A 671 -27.37 6.71 -29.65
C LEU A 671 -26.39 6.30 -30.77
N SER A 672 -25.37 5.50 -30.45
CA SER A 672 -24.43 4.96 -31.44
C SER A 672 -25.14 3.98 -32.38
N ILE A 673 -26.02 3.12 -31.84
CA ILE A 673 -26.86 2.24 -32.65
C ILE A 673 -27.75 3.07 -33.56
N GLU A 674 -28.44 4.09 -33.04
CA GLU A 674 -29.28 4.99 -33.81
C GLU A 674 -28.50 5.71 -34.93
N ALA A 675 -27.29 6.18 -34.64
CA ALA A 675 -26.42 6.83 -35.63
C ALA A 675 -26.08 5.90 -36.80
N VAL A 676 -25.84 4.61 -36.52
CA VAL A 676 -25.49 3.60 -37.53
C VAL A 676 -26.72 3.12 -38.30
N THR A 677 -27.81 2.81 -37.60
CA THR A 677 -29.04 2.26 -38.21
C THR A 677 -29.94 3.34 -38.82
N ARG A 678 -29.68 4.61 -38.50
CA ARG A 678 -30.54 5.77 -38.77
C ARG A 678 -31.97 5.61 -38.26
N LYS A 679 -32.19 4.71 -37.29
CA LYS A 679 -33.48 4.43 -36.69
C LYS A 679 -33.31 4.29 -35.18
N PRO A 680 -34.13 4.98 -34.36
CA PRO A 680 -34.05 4.84 -32.92
C PRO A 680 -34.36 3.39 -32.51
N PRO A 681 -33.62 2.80 -31.56
CA PRO A 681 -34.00 1.51 -30.98
C PRO A 681 -35.38 1.61 -30.35
N SER A 682 -36.18 0.54 -30.42
CA SER A 682 -37.53 0.51 -29.82
C SER A 682 -37.47 0.92 -28.34
N GLU A 683 -38.33 1.86 -27.94
CA GLU A 683 -38.44 2.35 -26.56
C GLU A 683 -38.67 1.20 -25.56
N TYR A 684 -39.45 0.19 -25.96
CA TYR A 684 -39.66 -1.02 -25.18
C TYR A 684 -38.35 -1.79 -24.90
N VAL A 685 -37.50 -1.93 -25.92
CA VAL A 685 -36.22 -2.63 -25.80
C VAL A 685 -35.25 -1.83 -24.93
N GLN A 686 -35.21 -0.50 -25.10
CA GLN A 686 -34.39 0.39 -24.27
C GLN A 686 -34.84 0.34 -22.81
N GLY A 687 -36.15 0.41 -22.54
CA GLY A 687 -36.72 0.34 -21.20
C GLY A 687 -36.41 -0.98 -20.50
N ILE A 688 -36.55 -2.12 -21.18
CA ILE A 688 -36.18 -3.44 -20.63
C ILE A 688 -34.69 -3.51 -20.35
N ALA A 689 -33.85 -3.09 -21.30
CA ALA A 689 -32.41 -3.13 -21.13
C ALA A 689 -31.96 -2.26 -19.94
N THR A 690 -32.55 -1.07 -19.80
CA THR A 690 -32.33 -0.15 -18.67
C THR A 690 -32.76 -0.79 -17.35
N MET A 691 -33.94 -1.41 -17.30
CA MET A 691 -34.41 -2.12 -16.11
C MET A 691 -33.48 -3.28 -15.70
N ILE A 692 -33.02 -4.07 -16.67
CA ILE A 692 -32.04 -5.14 -16.42
C ILE A 692 -30.74 -4.53 -15.87
N GLY A 693 -30.26 -3.44 -16.47
CA GLY A 693 -29.09 -2.70 -16.01
C GLY A 693 -29.24 -2.24 -14.57
N VAL A 694 -30.35 -1.58 -14.22
CA VAL A 694 -30.66 -1.13 -12.86
C VAL A 694 -30.70 -2.31 -11.89
N LEU A 695 -31.38 -3.40 -12.24
CA LEU A 695 -31.46 -4.60 -11.39
C LEU A 695 -30.08 -5.24 -11.14
N LEU A 696 -29.22 -5.29 -12.17
CA LEU A 696 -27.85 -5.78 -12.03
C LEU A 696 -27.01 -4.87 -11.13
N LEU A 697 -27.12 -3.54 -11.30
CA LEU A 697 -26.41 -2.57 -10.47
C LEU A 697 -26.88 -2.64 -9.00
N LEU A 698 -28.20 -2.72 -8.76
CA LEU A 698 -28.75 -2.91 -7.42
C LEU A 698 -28.31 -4.24 -6.80
N GLY A 699 -28.32 -5.32 -7.57
CA GLY A 699 -27.83 -6.63 -7.13
C GLY A 699 -26.35 -6.60 -6.74
N LEU A 700 -25.51 -5.97 -7.56
CA LEU A 700 -24.10 -5.75 -7.26
C LEU A 700 -23.93 -4.89 -6.00
N MET A 701 -24.71 -3.82 -5.86
CA MET A 701 -24.66 -2.95 -4.68
C MET A 701 -25.03 -3.70 -3.40
N VAL A 702 -26.08 -4.52 -3.42
CA VAL A 702 -26.44 -5.40 -2.27
C VAL A 702 -25.32 -6.38 -1.97
N PHE A 703 -24.73 -7.01 -2.99
CA PHE A 703 -23.61 -7.94 -2.81
C PHE A 703 -22.38 -7.27 -2.17
N VAL A 704 -22.00 -6.09 -2.65
CA VAL A 704 -20.82 -5.39 -2.11
C VAL A 704 -21.11 -4.83 -0.71
N ILE A 705 -22.33 -4.33 -0.44
CA ILE A 705 -22.74 -3.95 0.92
C ILE A 705 -22.70 -5.16 1.87
N PHE A 706 -23.17 -6.33 1.42
CA PHE A 706 -23.07 -7.55 2.20
C PHE A 706 -21.61 -7.89 2.52
N ASN A 707 -20.70 -7.79 1.54
CA ASN A 707 -19.26 -7.97 1.77
C ASN A 707 -18.69 -6.95 2.77
N ASP A 708 -19.11 -5.69 2.70
CA ASP A 708 -18.72 -4.65 3.67
C ASP A 708 -19.20 -5.02 5.10
N VAL A 709 -20.44 -5.49 5.24
CA VAL A 709 -21.02 -5.91 6.54
C VAL A 709 -20.30 -7.14 7.09
N VAL A 710 -20.05 -8.16 6.27
CA VAL A 710 -19.28 -9.35 6.68
C VAL A 710 -17.89 -8.96 7.14
N ARG A 711 -17.21 -8.08 6.40
CA ARG A 711 -15.88 -7.58 6.77
C ARG A 711 -15.90 -6.79 8.08
N TRP A 712 -16.99 -6.06 8.34
CA TRP A 712 -17.17 -5.32 9.58
C TRP A 712 -17.50 -6.20 10.78
N MET A 713 -18.14 -7.36 10.58
CA MET A 713 -18.37 -8.32 11.67
C MET A 713 -17.17 -9.22 11.95
N ALA A 714 -16.29 -9.41 10.95
CA ALA A 714 -15.13 -10.30 11.02
C ALA A 714 -13.83 -9.62 11.49
N GLY A 715 -13.82 -8.30 11.61
CA GLY A 715 -12.73 -7.51 12.17
C GLY A 715 -13.26 -6.58 13.25
#